data_AF-A0AA39QC45-F1
#
_entry.id   AF-A0AA39QC45-F1
#
_cell.length_a   1.000
_cell.length_b   1.000
_cell.length_c   1.000
_cell.angle_alpha   90.00
_cell.angle_beta   90.00
_cell.angle_gamma   90.00
#
_symmetry.space_group_name_H-M   'P 1'
#
loop_
_entity.id
_entity.type
_entity.pdbx_description
1 polymer ?
#
loop_
_entity_poly.entity_id
_entity_poly.type
_entity_poly.pdbx_seq_one_letter_code
_entity_poly.pdbx_strand_id
1 'polypeptide(L)'
;MDIPPSNPVQPGGRNKSDASPPSYELPYPLLIGRRAIQRPLVNISQLKGHLCLLKHFASLKKRVEGIDRSKFRDAPKDRERTWSWFVELAVERFERWCKELTSADEADFVDKCLPPVDVIMVWHAYLLNPARYSEDSQRNEHIKVLAGAGDWFKDLECVCCTIDSPPSEARVQTWLQKTHVPYDPFESAIVLTNREIICPQCLTKANVRLMDFNATGYFQPHFKTTCPGCRLTITKEQLGLHKLVKDLVGTNNVLAGTLHTSSSIENSFRAKMIKTRILEIISNAVPKGNTKLEEEWVVKIQKEMYFNMQELKRTIGHHIEAYGEKVLFRIMSVYTDDRIFSLDLAGAVLRQGAFVDKMCKLGWTEPDFFSSSEDEVALKHCTARYHAFLDLISSSPACFFVPTLDIDLVWHTHQLMARWYSRDCLKHVGRFIDHDDKVAEDRLSNAFDITCRAWQDRFGISYTYCGCPLPGDTIGQRLRRLISVYKQSDHLVPPRDRSDLLAATHPSDHNAVYLSKYKEQVDAQRYARQTKRQRRIRRDEENGMRKGVDHDPAFLVPVPLCFNRDVECVAMTGHVLGRGGGVWGSNATGVDNRDEFEWDEILNNSIQTVLQLDGVSGSNCGGALCGGGGSGDGGGGGGGSGCGGGCGGGD
;
A
#
# COMPACT_ATOMS: atom_id res chain seq x y z
N MET A 1 -17.00 88.57 16.98
CA MET A 1 -18.39 88.08 16.91
C MET A 1 -18.27 86.67 16.35
N ASP A 2 -18.05 85.78 17.28
CA ASP A 2 -17.41 84.50 17.06
C ASP A 2 -18.47 83.41 16.98
N ILE A 3 -18.37 82.63 15.91
CA ILE A 3 -19.27 81.53 15.55
C ILE A 3 -18.98 80.36 16.50
N PRO A 4 -19.98 79.83 17.23
CA PRO A 4 -19.76 78.75 18.18
C PRO A 4 -19.53 77.40 17.48
N PRO A 5 -18.68 76.52 18.05
CA PRO A 5 -18.31 75.25 17.42
C PRO A 5 -19.38 74.17 17.59
N SER A 6 -19.56 73.39 16.54
CA SER A 6 -20.39 72.19 16.47
C SER A 6 -19.85 71.05 17.35
N ASN A 7 -20.73 70.47 18.16
CA ASN A 7 -20.48 69.30 19.01
C ASN A 7 -19.92 68.09 18.22
N PRO A 8 -18.82 67.44 18.67
CA PRO A 8 -18.41 66.15 18.14
C PRO A 8 -19.24 65.02 18.78
N VAL A 9 -19.90 64.23 17.94
CA VAL A 9 -20.56 62.97 18.30
C VAL A 9 -19.48 61.98 18.76
N GLN A 10 -19.61 61.47 19.99
CA GLN A 10 -18.78 60.38 20.50
C GLN A 10 -19.00 59.10 19.68
N PRO A 11 -17.94 58.37 19.27
CA PRO A 11 -18.09 57.02 18.74
C PRO A 11 -18.39 56.08 19.91
N GLY A 12 -19.62 55.58 19.95
CA GLY A 12 -20.05 54.54 20.88
C GLY A 12 -19.14 53.32 20.79
N GLY A 13 -18.68 52.87 21.97
CA GLY A 13 -17.82 51.70 22.12
C GLY A 13 -18.48 50.46 21.51
N ARG A 14 -17.86 49.92 20.45
CA ARG A 14 -18.05 48.52 20.10
C ARG A 14 -17.34 47.70 21.16
N ASN A 15 -18.12 47.09 22.05
CA ASN A 15 -17.69 45.94 22.84
C ASN A 15 -17.01 44.97 21.88
N LYS A 16 -15.69 44.78 22.05
CA LYS A 16 -15.01 43.60 21.55
C LYS A 16 -15.67 42.44 22.29
N SER A 17 -16.55 41.73 21.61
CA SER A 17 -16.96 40.41 22.07
C SER A 17 -15.69 39.58 22.19
N ASP A 18 -15.36 39.16 23.41
CA ASP A 18 -14.53 37.98 23.68
C ASP A 18 -15.18 36.80 22.95
N ALA A 19 -14.82 36.64 21.68
CA ALA A 19 -15.04 35.39 20.96
C ALA A 19 -13.73 34.62 21.13
N SER A 20 -13.63 33.86 22.21
CA SER A 20 -12.66 32.78 22.31
C SER A 20 -12.73 31.96 21.01
N PRO A 21 -11.58 31.59 20.40
CA PRO A 21 -11.60 30.74 19.22
C PRO A 21 -12.44 29.48 19.53
N PRO A 22 -13.26 29.00 18.58
CA PRO A 22 -14.12 27.85 18.83
C PRO A 22 -13.26 26.69 19.34
N SER A 23 -13.64 26.14 20.49
CA SER A 23 -13.06 24.91 21.01
C SER A 23 -13.17 23.84 19.93
N TYR A 24 -12.03 23.45 19.35
CA TYR A 24 -11.93 22.35 18.39
C TYR A 24 -11.82 21.02 19.13
N GLU A 25 -12.68 20.81 20.13
CA GLU A 25 -12.82 19.51 20.76
C GLU A 25 -13.73 18.63 19.89
N LEU A 26 -13.23 17.45 19.55
CA LEU A 26 -14.00 16.49 18.78
C LEU A 26 -15.17 15.99 19.63
N PRO A 27 -16.41 16.02 19.11
CA PRO A 27 -17.58 15.61 19.88
C PRO A 27 -17.62 14.09 19.95
N TYR A 28 -17.04 13.50 20.99
CA TYR A 28 -17.21 12.08 21.27
C TYR A 28 -18.52 11.83 22.02
N PRO A 29 -19.25 10.74 21.73
CA PRO A 29 -18.90 9.68 20.78
C PRO A 29 -19.11 10.06 19.31
N LEU A 30 -18.20 9.60 18.43
CA LEU A 30 -18.35 9.69 16.97
C LEU A 30 -18.83 8.35 16.41
N LEU A 31 -19.65 8.36 15.37
CA LEU A 31 -20.13 7.15 14.70
C LEU A 31 -19.25 6.79 13.50
N ILE A 32 -18.86 5.51 13.44
CA ILE A 32 -18.32 4.85 12.25
C ILE A 32 -19.31 3.74 11.90
N GLY A 33 -20.09 3.95 10.84
CA GLY A 33 -21.20 3.09 10.48
C GLY A 33 -22.21 3.02 11.62
N ARG A 34 -22.40 1.81 12.17
CA ARG A 34 -23.31 1.57 13.30
C ARG A 34 -22.60 1.56 14.66
N ARG A 35 -21.28 1.79 14.69
CA ARG A 35 -20.45 1.62 15.89
C ARG A 35 -19.94 2.98 16.37
N ALA A 36 -20.06 3.25 17.66
CA ALA A 36 -19.51 4.44 18.27
C ALA A 36 -18.03 4.24 18.66
N ILE A 37 -17.21 5.28 18.46
CA ILE A 37 -15.89 5.42 19.06
C ILE A 37 -15.97 6.46 20.18
N GLN A 38 -15.31 6.16 21.31
CA GLN A 38 -15.29 7.02 22.51
C GLN A 38 -14.06 7.92 22.58
N ARG A 39 -13.03 7.58 21.81
CA ARG A 39 -11.75 8.28 21.76
C ARG A 39 -11.19 8.19 20.34
N PRO A 40 -10.25 9.07 19.97
CA PRO A 40 -9.60 8.99 18.69
C PRO A 40 -8.91 7.63 18.48
N LEU A 41 -9.02 7.07 17.28
CA LEU A 41 -8.25 5.88 16.87
C LEU A 41 -6.74 6.18 16.77
N VAL A 42 -6.40 7.43 16.49
CA VAL A 42 -5.03 7.96 16.45
C VAL A 42 -5.01 9.25 17.24
N ASN A 43 -4.04 9.42 18.13
CA ASN A 43 -3.90 10.62 18.95
C ASN A 43 -2.92 11.64 18.34
N ILE A 44 -2.91 12.86 18.88
CA ILE A 44 -2.09 13.96 18.35
C ILE A 44 -0.58 13.71 18.52
N SER A 45 -0.16 13.13 19.64
CA SER A 45 1.25 12.76 19.88
C SER A 45 1.74 11.77 18.81
N GLN A 46 0.92 10.78 18.46
CA GLN A 46 1.23 9.84 17.38
C GLN A 46 1.37 10.50 16.02
N LEU A 47 0.49 11.46 15.68
CA LEU A 47 0.61 12.23 14.43
C LEU A 47 1.90 13.06 14.39
N LYS A 48 2.25 13.72 15.50
CA LYS A 48 3.50 14.50 15.63
C LYS A 48 4.72 13.60 15.46
N GLY A 49 4.75 12.46 16.15
CA GLY A 49 5.83 11.48 16.04
C GLY A 49 5.96 10.92 14.62
N HIS A 50 4.85 10.64 13.93
CA HIS A 50 4.88 10.21 12.53
C HIS A 50 5.44 11.30 11.61
N LEU A 51 5.00 12.55 11.73
CA LEU A 51 5.52 13.67 10.94
C LEU A 51 7.03 13.88 11.14
N CYS A 52 7.50 13.73 12.37
CA CYS A 52 8.92 13.75 12.68
C CYS A 52 9.66 12.56 12.02
N LEU A 53 9.10 11.35 12.03
CA LEU A 53 9.65 10.21 11.30
C LEU A 53 9.75 10.49 9.79
N LEU A 54 8.74 11.14 9.20
CA LEU A 54 8.78 11.55 7.79
C LEU A 54 9.91 12.58 7.52
N LYS A 55 10.18 13.50 8.46
CA LYS A 55 11.33 14.42 8.38
C LYS A 55 12.65 13.68 8.29
N HIS A 56 12.82 12.60 9.06
CA HIS A 56 14.02 11.77 8.99
C HIS A 56 14.20 11.11 7.62
N PHE A 57 13.12 10.61 7.01
CA PHE A 57 13.17 10.03 5.67
C PHE A 57 13.53 11.08 4.61
N ALA A 58 12.94 12.27 4.68
CA ALA A 58 13.27 13.38 3.79
C ALA A 58 14.75 13.82 3.93
N SER A 59 15.24 13.87 5.17
CA SER A 59 16.64 14.22 5.48
C SER A 59 17.61 13.16 4.96
N LEU A 60 17.26 11.87 5.10
CA LEU A 60 18.02 10.75 4.54
C LEU A 60 18.11 10.85 3.01
N LYS A 61 16.97 11.04 2.33
CA LYS A 61 16.92 11.22 0.86
C LYS A 61 17.81 12.37 0.41
N LYS A 62 17.72 13.54 1.06
CA LYS A 62 18.57 14.71 0.76
C LYS A 62 20.06 14.42 0.94
N ARG A 63 20.44 13.69 1.99
CA ARG A 63 21.83 13.26 2.20
C ARG A 63 22.31 12.32 1.10
N VAL A 64 21.48 11.35 0.72
CA VAL A 64 21.78 10.38 -0.36
C VAL A 64 21.95 11.07 -1.71
N GLU A 65 21.10 12.02 -2.06
CA GLU A 65 21.20 12.80 -3.29
C GLU A 65 22.44 13.71 -3.32
N GLY A 66 23.01 14.01 -2.16
CA GLY A 66 24.20 14.85 -1.96
C GLY A 66 25.50 14.08 -1.74
N ILE A 67 25.53 12.75 -1.88
CA ILE A 67 26.75 11.96 -1.62
C ILE A 67 27.90 12.29 -2.57
N ASP A 68 29.12 12.25 -2.04
CA ASP A 68 30.34 12.27 -2.83
C ASP A 68 30.55 10.92 -3.54
N ARG A 69 30.23 10.90 -4.83
CA ARG A 69 30.27 9.70 -5.69
C ARG A 69 31.66 9.08 -5.82
N SER A 70 32.73 9.81 -5.52
CA SER A 70 34.08 9.22 -5.55
C SER A 70 34.21 8.08 -4.52
N LYS A 71 33.43 8.11 -3.43
CA LYS A 71 33.40 7.08 -2.38
C LYS A 71 32.42 5.95 -2.69
N PHE A 72 31.41 6.18 -3.52
CA PHE A 72 30.34 5.23 -3.84
C PHE A 72 30.41 4.79 -5.30
N ARG A 73 31.32 3.87 -5.61
CA ARG A 73 31.60 3.42 -6.98
C ARG A 73 30.35 2.91 -7.73
N ASP A 74 29.46 2.23 -7.02
CA ASP A 74 28.27 1.59 -7.59
C ASP A 74 27.06 2.53 -7.70
N ALA A 75 27.16 3.76 -7.16
CA ALA A 75 26.08 4.73 -7.19
C ALA A 75 25.85 5.27 -8.62
N PRO A 76 24.61 5.26 -9.13
CA PRO A 76 24.28 5.85 -10.42
C PRO A 76 24.56 7.35 -10.50
N LYS A 77 24.78 7.85 -11.73
CA LYS A 77 25.05 9.28 -12.01
C LYS A 77 23.82 10.20 -11.92
N ASP A 78 22.62 9.67 -11.93
CA ASP A 78 21.39 10.47 -11.88
C ASP A 78 20.86 10.51 -10.43
N ARG A 79 20.35 11.66 -9.98
CA ARG A 79 19.91 11.83 -8.57
C ARG A 79 18.78 10.88 -8.20
N GLU A 80 17.75 10.76 -9.04
CA GLU A 80 16.61 9.87 -8.79
C GLU A 80 17.05 8.40 -8.79
N ARG A 81 17.98 8.04 -9.68
CA ARG A 81 18.59 6.71 -9.70
C ARG A 81 19.51 6.46 -8.50
N THR A 82 20.23 7.47 -7.99
CA THR A 82 21.03 7.36 -6.76
C THR A 82 20.11 7.04 -5.57
N TRP A 83 19.00 7.77 -5.43
CA TRP A 83 18.00 7.47 -4.39
C TRP A 83 17.44 6.06 -4.53
N SER A 84 17.02 5.67 -5.74
CA SER A 84 16.46 4.34 -6.00
C SER A 84 17.45 3.20 -5.71
N TRP A 85 18.74 3.39 -6.01
CA TRP A 85 19.80 2.43 -5.71
C TRP A 85 19.99 2.27 -4.20
N PHE A 86 19.98 3.39 -3.47
CA PHE A 86 20.11 3.37 -2.02
C PHE A 86 18.89 2.73 -1.34
N VAL A 87 17.68 2.94 -1.87
CA VAL A 87 16.47 2.25 -1.40
C VAL A 87 16.58 0.74 -1.60
N GLU A 88 17.13 0.26 -2.73
CA GLU A 88 17.38 -1.18 -2.92
C GLU A 88 18.41 -1.75 -1.93
N LEU A 89 19.44 -0.97 -1.56
CA LEU A 89 20.36 -1.32 -0.48
C LEU A 89 19.65 -1.39 0.88
N ALA A 90 18.77 -0.43 1.19
CA ALA A 90 18.00 -0.43 2.42
C ALA A 90 17.09 -1.67 2.51
N VAL A 91 16.47 -2.09 1.40
CA VAL A 91 15.67 -3.34 1.33
C VAL A 91 16.54 -4.58 1.54
N GLU A 92 17.76 -4.62 0.98
CA GLU A 92 18.73 -5.70 1.22
C GLU A 92 19.12 -5.78 2.71
N ARG A 93 19.36 -4.63 3.35
CA ARG A 93 19.67 -4.55 4.79
C ARG A 93 18.47 -4.95 5.65
N PHE A 94 17.26 -4.55 5.28
CA PHE A 94 16.02 -4.95 5.94
C PHE A 94 15.79 -6.47 5.86
N GLU A 95 16.01 -7.09 4.69
CA GLU A 95 15.90 -8.55 4.55
C GLU A 95 16.88 -9.29 5.46
N ARG A 96 18.14 -8.85 5.53
CA ARG A 96 19.16 -9.44 6.42
C ARG A 96 18.76 -9.32 7.87
N TRP A 97 18.33 -8.14 8.29
CA TRP A 97 17.88 -7.90 9.65
C TRP A 97 16.68 -8.80 10.02
N CYS A 98 15.64 -8.87 9.18
CA CYS A 98 14.48 -9.73 9.44
C CYS A 98 14.87 -11.22 9.59
N LYS A 99 15.83 -11.72 8.80
CA LYS A 99 16.25 -13.12 8.86
C LYS A 99 16.94 -13.50 10.18
N GLU A 100 17.56 -12.51 10.84
CA GLU A 100 18.34 -12.69 12.07
C GLU A 100 17.61 -12.26 13.35
N LEU A 101 16.38 -11.74 13.21
CA LEU A 101 15.50 -11.47 14.35
C LEU A 101 14.97 -12.77 14.94
N THR A 102 14.94 -12.83 16.26
CA THR A 102 14.41 -13.94 17.05
C THR A 102 13.44 -13.40 18.11
N SER A 103 12.55 -14.25 18.64
CA SER A 103 11.64 -13.84 19.72
C SER A 103 12.36 -13.39 20.99
N ALA A 104 13.63 -13.79 21.19
CA ALA A 104 14.43 -13.32 22.33
C ALA A 104 14.83 -11.83 22.20
N ASP A 105 14.80 -11.28 20.99
CA ASP A 105 15.17 -9.89 20.71
C ASP A 105 14.07 -8.89 21.13
N GLU A 106 12.87 -9.36 21.45
CA GLU A 106 11.75 -8.50 21.86
C GLU A 106 11.99 -7.79 23.19
N ALA A 107 12.72 -8.42 24.13
CA ALA A 107 12.90 -7.89 25.49
C ALA A 107 13.73 -6.60 25.54
N ASP A 108 14.79 -6.50 24.73
CA ASP A 108 15.71 -5.35 24.68
C ASP A 108 15.71 -4.70 23.28
N PHE A 109 14.54 -4.68 22.62
CA PHE A 109 14.46 -4.34 21.20
C PHE A 109 15.06 -2.98 20.88
N VAL A 110 14.70 -1.94 21.63
CA VAL A 110 15.16 -0.56 21.39
C VAL A 110 16.68 -0.44 21.53
N ASP A 111 17.26 -1.00 22.59
CA ASP A 111 18.67 -0.81 22.90
C ASP A 111 19.62 -1.70 22.10
N LYS A 112 19.15 -2.87 21.62
CA LYS A 112 20.02 -3.85 20.93
C LYS A 112 19.63 -4.13 19.48
N CYS A 113 18.35 -4.05 19.14
CA CYS A 113 17.84 -4.61 17.88
C CYS A 113 17.19 -3.60 16.96
N LEU A 114 16.93 -2.37 17.43
CA LEU A 114 16.35 -1.30 16.63
C LEU A 114 17.25 -1.02 15.42
N PRO A 115 16.71 -1.04 14.19
CA PRO A 115 17.53 -0.89 13.00
C PRO A 115 17.78 0.60 12.66
N PRO A 116 18.75 0.91 11.77
CA PRO A 116 19.00 2.27 11.32
C PRO A 116 17.84 2.86 10.51
N VAL A 117 17.85 4.18 10.32
CA VAL A 117 16.74 4.96 9.73
C VAL A 117 16.32 4.51 8.33
N ASP A 118 17.24 4.05 7.49
CA ASP A 118 16.94 3.53 6.15
C ASP A 118 16.14 2.22 6.19
N VAL A 119 16.39 1.41 7.20
CA VAL A 119 15.69 0.13 7.43
C VAL A 119 14.34 0.38 8.11
N ILE A 120 14.26 1.36 9.03
CA ILE A 120 12.99 1.85 9.59
C ILE A 120 12.08 2.37 8.47
N MET A 121 12.63 3.09 7.49
CA MET A 121 11.89 3.58 6.32
C MET A 121 11.28 2.44 5.48
N VAL A 122 12.03 1.35 5.29
CA VAL A 122 11.50 0.15 4.59
C VAL A 122 10.40 -0.50 5.42
N TRP A 123 10.58 -0.63 6.73
CA TRP A 123 9.57 -1.20 7.63
C TRP A 123 8.28 -0.35 7.66
N HIS A 124 8.41 0.97 7.71
CA HIS A 124 7.32 1.93 7.61
C HIS A 124 6.52 1.70 6.32
N ALA A 125 7.17 1.72 5.15
CA ALA A 125 6.49 1.50 3.87
C ALA A 125 5.81 0.12 3.78
N TYR A 126 6.36 -0.88 4.47
CA TYR A 126 5.78 -2.21 4.56
C TYR A 126 4.49 -2.23 5.39
N LEU A 127 4.47 -1.55 6.55
CA LEU A 127 3.28 -1.41 7.41
C LEU A 127 2.14 -0.66 6.72
N LEU A 128 2.46 0.29 5.84
CA LEU A 128 1.48 1.01 5.02
C LEU A 128 0.82 0.14 3.93
N ASN A 129 1.21 -1.14 3.82
CA ASN A 129 0.59 -2.15 2.99
C ASN A 129 -0.02 -3.26 3.87
N PRO A 130 -1.09 -2.96 4.62
CA PRO A 130 -1.47 -3.73 5.80
C PRO A 130 -1.96 -5.15 5.46
N ALA A 131 -2.59 -5.39 4.31
CA ALA A 131 -2.97 -6.75 3.90
C ALA A 131 -1.73 -7.63 3.64
N ARG A 132 -0.74 -7.10 2.91
CA ARG A 132 0.49 -7.83 2.57
C ARG A 132 1.35 -8.08 3.79
N TYR A 133 1.52 -7.06 4.64
CA TYR A 133 2.24 -7.19 5.90
C TYR A 133 1.58 -8.27 6.79
N SER A 134 0.26 -8.20 6.98
CA SER A 134 -0.46 -9.18 7.80
C SER A 134 -0.38 -10.59 7.25
N GLU A 135 -0.45 -10.78 5.93
CA GLU A 135 -0.28 -12.10 5.29
C GLU A 135 1.10 -12.69 5.56
N ASP A 136 2.13 -11.87 5.36
CA ASP A 136 3.51 -12.27 5.52
C ASP A 136 3.83 -12.58 6.98
N SER A 137 3.31 -11.80 7.94
CA SER A 137 3.45 -12.08 9.37
C SER A 137 2.82 -13.41 9.80
N GLN A 138 1.86 -13.94 9.05
CA GLN A 138 1.25 -15.24 9.34
C GLN A 138 1.98 -16.40 8.64
N ARG A 139 2.45 -16.19 7.41
CA ARG A 139 3.04 -17.26 6.58
C ARG A 139 4.57 -17.39 6.68
N ASN A 140 5.26 -16.33 7.08
CA ASN A 140 6.72 -16.28 7.11
C ASN A 140 7.21 -16.04 8.54
N GLU A 141 7.94 -17.00 9.10
CA GLU A 141 8.39 -16.96 10.49
C GLU A 141 9.26 -15.73 10.81
N HIS A 142 10.10 -15.26 9.87
CA HIS A 142 10.90 -14.06 10.06
C HIS A 142 10.03 -12.80 10.19
N ILE A 143 8.96 -12.72 9.39
CA ILE A 143 8.04 -11.58 9.43
C ILE A 143 7.07 -11.68 10.63
N LYS A 144 6.79 -12.90 11.10
CA LYS A 144 6.04 -13.14 12.33
C LYS A 144 6.78 -12.59 13.55
N VAL A 145 8.09 -12.83 13.65
CA VAL A 145 8.94 -12.24 14.71
C VAL A 145 8.98 -10.72 14.58
N LEU A 146 9.15 -10.18 13.37
CA LEU A 146 9.09 -8.73 13.13
C LEU A 146 7.76 -8.11 13.61
N ALA A 147 6.64 -8.80 13.38
CA ALA A 147 5.32 -8.33 13.83
C ALA A 147 5.19 -8.30 15.36
N GLY A 148 5.95 -9.12 16.09
CA GLY A 148 6.10 -9.02 17.54
C GLY A 148 6.73 -7.70 17.99
N ALA A 149 7.78 -7.28 17.29
CA ALA A 149 8.51 -6.03 17.55
C ALA A 149 7.77 -4.75 17.10
N GLY A 150 6.73 -4.87 16.28
CA GLY A 150 5.99 -3.72 15.71
C GLY A 150 5.28 -2.83 16.73
N ASP A 151 5.17 -3.27 17.99
CA ASP A 151 4.63 -2.48 19.08
C ASP A 151 5.43 -1.18 19.36
N TRP A 152 6.68 -1.11 18.90
CA TRP A 152 7.51 0.10 18.94
C TRP A 152 6.85 1.31 18.26
N PHE A 153 6.07 1.10 17.18
CA PHE A 153 5.34 2.17 16.49
C PHE A 153 4.09 2.68 17.23
N LYS A 154 3.74 2.15 18.41
CA LYS A 154 2.62 2.68 19.19
C LYS A 154 2.95 4.03 19.83
N ASP A 155 4.20 4.21 20.24
CA ASP A 155 4.72 5.42 20.87
C ASP A 155 5.65 6.17 19.89
N LEU A 156 5.04 6.70 18.83
CA LEU A 156 5.75 7.40 17.76
C LEU A 156 6.50 8.66 18.23
N GLU A 157 6.11 9.25 19.36
CA GLU A 157 6.83 10.38 19.93
C GLU A 157 8.20 9.92 20.49
N CYS A 158 8.22 8.81 21.22
CA CYS A 158 9.47 8.20 21.71
C CYS A 158 10.35 7.66 20.57
N VAL A 159 9.73 7.17 19.48
CA VAL A 159 10.44 6.72 18.26
C VAL A 159 11.38 7.79 17.74
N CYS A 160 10.93 9.04 17.63
CA CYS A 160 11.74 10.13 17.11
C CYS A 160 12.94 10.46 17.99
N CYS A 161 12.72 10.61 19.30
CA CYS A 161 13.79 10.84 20.27
C CYS A 161 14.87 9.73 20.21
N THR A 162 14.43 8.49 19.96
CA THR A 162 15.32 7.34 19.80
C THR A 162 16.15 7.39 18.50
N ILE A 163 15.58 7.91 17.41
CA ILE A 163 16.27 8.04 16.11
C ILE A 163 17.25 9.22 16.12
N ASP A 164 16.89 10.33 16.77
CA ASP A 164 17.75 11.51 16.92
C ASP A 164 18.98 11.24 17.80
N SER A 165 18.87 10.30 18.75
CA SER A 165 19.96 9.94 19.63
C SER A 165 20.97 9.02 18.93
N PRO A 166 22.28 9.18 19.15
CA PRO A 166 23.28 8.23 18.67
C PRO A 166 22.96 6.80 19.13
N PRO A 167 23.12 5.78 18.25
CA PRO A 167 22.87 4.40 18.63
C PRO A 167 23.82 3.95 19.75
N SER A 168 23.33 3.07 20.63
CA SER A 168 24.19 2.46 21.65
C SER A 168 25.26 1.58 21.01
N GLU A 169 26.41 1.42 21.68
CA GLU A 169 27.46 0.50 21.21
C GLU A 169 26.91 -0.94 21.07
N ALA A 170 26.07 -1.37 22.01
CA ALA A 170 25.42 -2.68 21.97
C ALA A 170 24.55 -2.85 20.71
N ARG A 171 23.80 -1.81 20.30
CA ARG A 171 22.99 -1.82 19.06
C ARG A 171 23.88 -1.99 17.84
N VAL A 172 24.96 -1.22 17.75
CA VAL A 172 25.89 -1.26 16.60
C VAL A 172 26.58 -2.62 16.50
N GLN A 173 27.07 -3.17 17.62
CA GLN A 173 27.73 -4.47 17.65
C GLN A 173 26.76 -5.62 17.33
N THR A 174 25.57 -5.61 17.93
CA THR A 174 24.54 -6.63 17.66
C THR A 174 24.14 -6.63 16.19
N TRP A 175 23.92 -5.44 15.60
CA TRP A 175 23.63 -5.29 14.19
C TRP A 175 24.74 -5.86 13.30
N LEU A 176 26.00 -5.48 13.55
CA LEU A 176 27.13 -5.93 12.75
C LEU A 176 27.33 -7.44 12.86
N GLN A 177 27.19 -8.00 14.07
CA GLN A 177 27.30 -9.43 14.32
C GLN A 177 26.26 -10.23 13.55
N LYS A 178 25.00 -9.77 13.55
CA LYS A 178 23.88 -10.45 12.90
C LYS A 178 23.86 -10.26 11.38
N THR A 179 23.97 -9.01 10.91
CA THR A 179 23.75 -8.67 9.49
C THR A 179 25.01 -8.71 8.64
N HIS A 180 26.19 -8.77 9.28
CA HIS A 180 27.52 -8.71 8.65
C HIS A 180 27.77 -7.46 7.80
N VAL A 181 27.02 -6.38 8.05
CA VAL A 181 27.22 -5.07 7.42
C VAL A 181 27.21 -3.97 8.48
N PRO A 182 27.89 -2.83 8.25
CA PRO A 182 27.87 -1.69 9.16
C PRO A 182 26.44 -1.23 9.51
N TYR A 183 26.27 -0.68 10.72
CA TYR A 183 25.02 -0.06 11.17
C TYR A 183 24.73 1.26 10.44
N ASP A 184 25.76 2.07 10.18
CA ASP A 184 25.58 3.28 9.40
C ASP A 184 25.26 2.93 7.92
N PRO A 185 24.18 3.48 7.35
CA PRO A 185 23.79 3.16 5.98
C PRO A 185 24.79 3.59 4.91
N PHE A 186 25.56 4.66 5.13
CA PHE A 186 26.53 5.14 4.16
C PHE A 186 27.80 4.29 4.20
N GLU A 187 28.27 3.89 5.39
CA GLU A 187 29.34 2.89 5.52
C GLU A 187 28.93 1.55 4.90
N SER A 188 27.69 1.12 5.16
CA SER A 188 27.15 -0.11 4.57
C SER A 188 27.09 -0.04 3.04
N ALA A 189 26.67 1.09 2.46
CA ALA A 189 26.61 1.28 1.01
C ALA A 189 27.97 1.21 0.30
N ILE A 190 29.09 1.37 1.02
CA ILE A 190 30.45 1.22 0.45
C ILE A 190 30.82 -0.27 0.33
N VAL A 191 30.43 -1.09 1.31
CA VAL A 191 30.89 -2.50 1.41
C VAL A 191 29.86 -3.50 0.87
N LEU A 192 28.57 -3.18 0.92
CA LEU A 192 27.48 -4.02 0.44
C LEU A 192 27.38 -3.95 -1.08
N THR A 193 28.18 -4.78 -1.75
CA THR A 193 28.29 -4.84 -3.22
C THR A 193 27.79 -6.16 -3.82
N ASN A 194 27.49 -7.14 -2.96
CA ASN A 194 27.10 -8.48 -3.36
C ASN A 194 25.97 -9.03 -2.46
N ARG A 195 25.18 -9.95 -3.02
CA ARG A 195 24.27 -10.82 -2.27
C ARG A 195 24.41 -12.27 -2.69
N GLU A 196 24.00 -13.17 -1.82
CA GLU A 196 23.88 -14.59 -2.10
C GLU A 196 22.51 -14.89 -2.73
N ILE A 197 22.50 -15.74 -3.76
CA ILE A 197 21.29 -16.34 -4.34
C ILE A 197 21.46 -17.86 -4.42
N ILE A 198 20.36 -18.59 -4.50
CA ILE A 198 20.36 -20.06 -4.64
C ILE A 198 20.03 -20.42 -6.09
N CYS A 199 20.84 -21.27 -6.72
CA CYS A 199 20.58 -21.73 -8.07
C CYS A 199 19.29 -22.57 -8.14
N PRO A 200 18.31 -22.22 -8.99
CA PRO A 200 17.05 -22.96 -9.16
C PRO A 200 17.20 -24.44 -9.55
N GLN A 201 18.32 -24.83 -10.16
CA GLN A 201 18.55 -26.17 -10.70
C GLN A 201 19.42 -27.07 -9.82
N CYS A 202 20.59 -26.58 -9.38
CA CYS A 202 21.54 -27.39 -8.61
C CYS A 202 21.66 -26.96 -7.15
N LEU A 203 20.87 -25.97 -6.72
CA LEU A 203 20.81 -25.45 -5.35
C LEU A 203 22.13 -24.87 -4.81
N THR A 204 23.17 -24.78 -5.66
CA THR A 204 24.43 -24.15 -5.32
C THR A 204 24.20 -22.66 -5.04
N LYS A 205 24.70 -22.22 -3.88
CA LYS A 205 24.77 -20.81 -3.50
C LYS A 205 25.74 -20.06 -4.42
N ALA A 206 25.30 -18.92 -4.95
CA ALA A 206 26.10 -18.08 -5.83
C ALA A 206 26.09 -16.64 -5.31
N ASN A 207 27.29 -16.05 -5.21
CA ASN A 207 27.42 -14.62 -4.90
C ASN A 207 27.32 -13.80 -6.18
N VAL A 208 26.38 -12.87 -6.21
CA VAL A 208 26.12 -12.00 -7.37
C VAL A 208 26.34 -10.54 -7.01
N ARG A 209 26.78 -9.74 -7.97
CA ARG A 209 26.92 -8.29 -7.81
C ARG A 209 25.54 -7.63 -7.73
N LEU A 210 25.42 -6.65 -6.84
CA LEU A 210 24.20 -5.84 -6.75
C LEU A 210 24.09 -4.87 -7.93
N MET A 211 25.21 -4.28 -8.33
CA MET A 211 25.34 -3.41 -9.49
C MET A 211 26.56 -3.84 -10.31
N ASP A 212 26.47 -3.75 -11.64
CA ASP A 212 27.62 -3.91 -12.52
C ASP A 212 27.56 -2.94 -13.72
N PHE A 213 28.66 -2.91 -14.48
CA PHE A 213 28.82 -2.05 -15.66
C PHE A 213 28.07 -2.57 -16.90
N ASN A 214 27.67 -3.84 -16.90
CA ASN A 214 26.93 -4.48 -17.99
C ASN A 214 25.41 -4.31 -17.85
N ALA A 215 24.95 -3.65 -16.79
CA ALA A 215 23.54 -3.50 -16.43
C ALA A 215 22.84 -4.84 -16.10
N THR A 216 23.61 -5.82 -15.60
CA THR A 216 23.14 -7.18 -15.27
C THR A 216 23.18 -7.52 -13.77
N GLY A 217 23.51 -6.56 -12.91
CA GLY A 217 23.52 -6.69 -11.46
C GLY A 217 22.13 -6.89 -10.88
N TYR A 218 22.05 -7.41 -9.65
CA TYR A 218 20.78 -7.81 -9.03
C TYR A 218 19.77 -6.66 -8.88
N PHE A 219 20.20 -5.42 -8.67
CA PHE A 219 19.29 -4.27 -8.63
C PHE A 219 18.90 -3.76 -10.02
N GLN A 220 19.55 -4.22 -11.09
CA GLN A 220 19.32 -3.73 -12.44
C GLN A 220 18.19 -4.52 -13.14
N PRO A 221 17.46 -3.92 -14.10
CA PRO A 221 16.25 -4.53 -14.69
C PRO A 221 16.52 -5.83 -15.45
N HIS A 222 17.71 -5.97 -16.04
CA HIS A 222 18.10 -7.12 -16.84
C HIS A 222 19.01 -8.08 -16.07
N PHE A 223 18.76 -8.23 -14.76
CA PHE A 223 19.55 -9.13 -13.91
C PHE A 223 19.72 -10.49 -14.57
N LYS A 224 20.99 -10.87 -14.76
CA LYS A 224 21.37 -12.12 -15.39
C LYS A 224 22.73 -12.55 -14.86
N THR A 225 22.81 -13.79 -14.40
CA THR A 225 24.08 -14.40 -13.97
C THR A 225 24.17 -15.84 -14.44
N THR A 226 25.37 -16.43 -14.41
CA THR A 226 25.58 -17.85 -14.72
C THR A 226 25.93 -18.59 -13.45
N CYS A 227 25.20 -19.67 -13.17
CA CYS A 227 25.50 -20.54 -12.03
C CYS A 227 26.93 -21.11 -12.13
N PRO A 228 27.74 -21.02 -11.07
CA PRO A 228 29.09 -21.59 -11.08
C PRO A 228 29.08 -23.14 -11.10
N GLY A 229 28.02 -23.77 -10.57
CA GLY A 229 27.88 -25.23 -10.50
C GLY A 229 27.37 -25.86 -11.80
N CYS A 230 26.15 -25.53 -12.22
CA CYS A 230 25.48 -26.19 -13.36
C CYS A 230 25.41 -25.36 -14.65
N ARG A 231 26.00 -24.16 -14.67
CA ARG A 231 25.98 -23.22 -15.82
C ARG A 231 24.60 -22.73 -16.25
N LEU A 232 23.54 -23.02 -15.51
CA LEU A 232 22.23 -22.41 -15.73
C LEU A 232 22.36 -20.88 -15.73
N THR A 233 21.79 -20.23 -16.74
CA THR A 233 21.57 -18.78 -16.71
C THR A 233 20.42 -18.49 -15.76
N ILE A 234 20.65 -17.64 -14.76
CA ILE A 234 19.70 -17.28 -13.70
C ILE A 234 19.22 -15.84 -13.92
N THR A 235 17.90 -15.65 -13.92
CA THR A 235 17.20 -14.34 -13.94
C THR A 235 16.30 -14.19 -12.70
N LYS A 236 15.77 -12.98 -12.46
CA LYS A 236 14.82 -12.74 -11.37
C LYS A 236 13.53 -13.55 -11.51
N GLU A 237 13.02 -13.71 -12.74
CA GLU A 237 11.84 -14.53 -13.00
C GLU A 237 12.06 -15.98 -12.56
N GLN A 238 13.23 -16.55 -12.85
CA GLN A 238 13.58 -17.91 -12.43
C GLN A 238 13.73 -18.03 -10.91
N LEU A 239 14.27 -17.01 -10.25
CA LEU A 239 14.34 -16.93 -8.80
C LEU A 239 12.93 -16.82 -8.17
N GLY A 240 12.02 -16.05 -8.78
CA GLY A 240 10.62 -15.95 -8.39
C GLY A 240 9.87 -17.27 -8.56
N LEU A 241 10.08 -17.96 -9.69
CA LEU A 241 9.53 -19.31 -9.93
C LEU A 241 10.04 -20.29 -8.88
N HIS A 242 11.34 -20.27 -8.56
CA HIS A 242 11.91 -21.11 -7.52
C HIS A 242 11.25 -20.87 -6.16
N LYS A 243 11.09 -19.60 -5.76
CA LYS A 243 10.38 -19.21 -4.53
C LYS A 243 8.93 -19.71 -4.52
N LEU A 244 8.19 -19.56 -5.62
CA LEU A 244 6.80 -20.04 -5.72
C LEU A 244 6.70 -21.56 -5.57
N VAL A 245 7.54 -22.31 -6.30
CA VAL A 245 7.53 -23.77 -6.25
C VAL A 245 7.94 -24.26 -4.86
N LYS A 246 8.92 -23.60 -4.21
CA LYS A 246 9.31 -23.90 -2.84
C LYS A 246 8.17 -23.67 -1.85
N ASP A 247 7.51 -22.51 -1.92
CA ASP A 247 6.34 -22.20 -1.07
C ASP A 247 5.18 -23.17 -1.33
N LEU A 248 5.02 -23.62 -2.57
CA LEU A 248 3.99 -24.57 -2.96
C LEU A 248 4.28 -25.98 -2.42
N VAL A 249 5.50 -26.49 -2.55
CA VAL A 249 5.86 -27.83 -2.08
C VAL A 249 6.00 -27.88 -0.55
N GLY A 250 6.43 -26.78 0.08
CA GLY A 250 6.68 -26.73 1.52
C GLY A 250 5.44 -26.91 2.39
N THR A 251 5.67 -27.03 3.69
CA THR A 251 4.67 -27.42 4.71
C THR A 251 3.63 -26.35 5.05
N ASN A 252 3.88 -25.08 4.72
CA ASN A 252 2.92 -24.01 5.01
C ASN A 252 1.64 -24.20 4.20
N ASN A 253 0.45 -24.19 4.82
CA ASN A 253 -0.81 -24.39 4.11
C ASN A 253 -1.24 -23.20 3.24
N VAL A 254 -0.52 -22.08 3.23
CA VAL A 254 -0.92 -20.83 2.59
C VAL A 254 0.15 -20.38 1.58
N LEU A 255 -0.29 -20.00 0.37
CA LEU A 255 0.54 -19.29 -0.61
C LEU A 255 0.34 -17.79 -0.48
N ALA A 256 1.38 -17.02 -0.75
CA ALA A 256 1.27 -15.57 -0.79
C ALA A 256 0.23 -15.13 -1.85
N GLY A 257 -0.62 -14.17 -1.50
CA GLY A 257 -1.75 -13.68 -2.29
C GLY A 257 -3.03 -14.49 -2.17
N THR A 258 -3.11 -15.48 -1.28
CA THR A 258 -4.29 -16.34 -1.15
C THR A 258 -5.06 -16.21 0.16
N LEU A 259 -4.46 -15.64 1.21
CA LEU A 259 -5.03 -15.58 2.56
C LEU A 259 -6.10 -14.50 2.69
N HIS A 260 -5.79 -13.29 2.20
CA HIS A 260 -6.67 -12.14 2.36
C HIS A 260 -7.73 -12.06 1.26
N THR A 261 -8.92 -11.61 1.68
CA THR A 261 -10.04 -11.29 0.81
C THR A 261 -10.63 -9.94 1.22
N SER A 262 -11.45 -9.33 0.37
CA SER A 262 -12.08 -8.03 0.68
C SER A 262 -12.98 -8.06 1.92
N SER A 263 -13.39 -9.25 2.38
CA SER A 263 -14.30 -9.46 3.51
C SER A 263 -13.68 -10.24 4.66
N SER A 264 -12.43 -10.72 4.55
CA SER A 264 -11.75 -11.48 5.61
C SER A 264 -10.24 -11.31 5.52
N ILE A 265 -9.63 -11.01 6.68
CA ILE A 265 -8.17 -10.94 6.88
C ILE A 265 -7.49 -12.30 6.97
N GLU A 266 -8.28 -13.35 7.18
CA GLU A 266 -7.75 -14.68 7.34
C GLU A 266 -8.77 -15.66 6.82
N ASN A 267 -8.59 -16.06 5.56
CA ASN A 267 -9.35 -17.14 4.97
C ASN A 267 -8.44 -18.35 4.74
N SER A 268 -7.90 -18.87 5.85
CA SER A 268 -6.97 -20.01 5.88
C SER A 268 -7.55 -21.25 5.19
N PHE A 269 -8.87 -21.48 5.28
CA PHE A 269 -9.56 -22.56 4.58
C PHE A 269 -9.48 -22.41 3.05
N ARG A 270 -9.88 -21.25 2.51
CA ARG A 270 -9.82 -20.97 1.08
C ARG A 270 -8.39 -20.98 0.55
N ALA A 271 -7.45 -20.39 1.30
CA ALA A 271 -6.04 -20.38 0.95
C ALA A 271 -5.47 -21.79 0.84
N LYS A 272 -5.78 -22.66 1.82
CA LYS A 272 -5.41 -24.06 1.81
C LYS A 272 -6.01 -24.80 0.62
N MET A 273 -7.30 -24.60 0.33
CA MET A 273 -7.94 -25.22 -0.84
C MET A 273 -7.25 -24.83 -2.16
N ILE A 274 -6.92 -23.54 -2.34
CA ILE A 274 -6.22 -23.07 -3.54
C ILE A 274 -4.85 -23.75 -3.65
N LYS A 275 -4.07 -23.76 -2.56
CA LYS A 275 -2.75 -24.40 -2.53
C LYS A 275 -2.85 -25.90 -2.85
N THR A 276 -3.76 -26.62 -2.20
CA THR A 276 -3.99 -28.05 -2.43
C THR A 276 -4.39 -28.32 -3.88
N ARG A 277 -5.29 -27.50 -4.44
CA ARG A 277 -5.72 -27.67 -5.83
C ARG A 277 -4.57 -27.45 -6.82
N ILE A 278 -3.74 -26.43 -6.60
CA ILE A 278 -2.54 -26.20 -7.41
C ILE A 278 -1.57 -27.39 -7.30
N LEU A 279 -1.35 -27.89 -6.08
CA LEU A 279 -0.50 -29.06 -5.83
C LEU A 279 -1.00 -30.32 -6.52
N GLU A 280 -2.31 -30.58 -6.55
CA GLU A 280 -2.91 -31.72 -7.26
C GLU A 280 -2.62 -31.66 -8.76
N ILE A 281 -2.81 -30.49 -9.37
CA ILE A 281 -2.57 -30.27 -10.80
C ILE A 281 -1.10 -30.51 -11.13
N ILE A 282 -0.19 -29.92 -10.34
CA ILE A 282 1.25 -30.11 -10.54
C ILE A 282 1.65 -31.55 -10.26
N SER A 283 1.06 -32.23 -9.28
CA SER A 283 1.38 -33.64 -8.99
C SER A 283 0.95 -34.56 -10.13
N ASN A 284 -0.15 -34.24 -10.83
CA ASN A 284 -0.59 -34.98 -12.02
C ASN A 284 0.34 -34.74 -13.20
N ALA A 285 0.80 -33.51 -13.41
CA ALA A 285 1.75 -33.17 -14.48
C ALA A 285 3.18 -33.65 -14.19
N VAL A 286 3.61 -33.55 -12.93
CA VAL A 286 4.97 -33.82 -12.44
C VAL A 286 4.90 -34.65 -11.15
N PRO A 287 4.68 -35.97 -11.24
CA PRO A 287 4.54 -36.82 -10.06
C PRO A 287 5.80 -36.80 -9.18
N LYS A 288 5.60 -36.75 -7.86
CA LYS A 288 6.72 -36.80 -6.88
C LYS A 288 7.54 -38.09 -7.03
N GLY A 289 6.92 -39.22 -7.36
CA GLY A 289 7.62 -40.50 -7.56
C GLY A 289 8.41 -40.94 -6.33
N ASN A 290 9.64 -41.47 -6.54
CA ASN A 290 10.53 -41.95 -5.46
C ASN A 290 11.31 -40.84 -4.74
N THR A 291 11.03 -39.58 -5.06
CA THR A 291 11.76 -38.42 -4.53
C THR A 291 11.55 -38.30 -3.02
N LYS A 292 12.61 -38.49 -2.24
CA LYS A 292 12.53 -38.49 -0.77
C LYS A 292 12.58 -37.08 -0.20
N LEU A 293 13.29 -36.16 -0.85
CA LEU A 293 13.50 -34.79 -0.40
C LEU A 293 12.56 -33.81 -1.13
N GLU A 294 12.00 -32.84 -0.41
CA GLU A 294 11.15 -31.79 -1.02
C GLU A 294 11.91 -30.99 -2.07
N GLU A 295 13.19 -30.69 -1.82
CA GLU A 295 14.05 -29.90 -2.71
C GLU A 295 14.26 -30.57 -4.08
N GLU A 296 14.38 -31.89 -4.10
CA GLU A 296 14.51 -32.65 -5.35
C GLU A 296 13.24 -32.53 -6.20
N TRP A 297 12.05 -32.50 -5.57
CA TRP A 297 10.78 -32.32 -6.28
C TRP A 297 10.62 -30.89 -6.78
N VAL A 298 11.04 -29.90 -5.99
CA VAL A 298 11.11 -28.49 -6.41
C VAL A 298 11.98 -28.34 -7.66
N VAL A 299 13.16 -28.97 -7.71
CA VAL A 299 14.02 -28.96 -8.90
C VAL A 299 13.34 -29.66 -10.08
N LYS A 300 12.67 -30.80 -9.86
CA LYS A 300 11.95 -31.54 -10.91
C LYS A 300 10.83 -30.69 -11.53
N ILE A 301 9.98 -30.07 -10.72
CA ILE A 301 8.90 -29.19 -11.19
C ILE A 301 9.46 -28.06 -12.05
N GLN A 302 10.52 -27.39 -11.59
CA GLN A 302 11.12 -26.29 -12.34
C GLN A 302 11.71 -26.72 -13.69
N LYS A 303 12.30 -27.92 -13.78
CA LYS A 303 12.80 -28.47 -15.04
C LYS A 303 11.67 -28.74 -16.03
N GLU A 304 10.57 -29.34 -15.57
CA GLU A 304 9.38 -29.60 -16.41
C GLU A 304 8.68 -28.32 -16.86
N MET A 305 8.75 -27.25 -16.05
CA MET A 305 8.26 -25.91 -16.42
C MET A 305 9.28 -25.10 -17.23
N TYR A 306 10.38 -25.72 -17.68
CA TYR A 306 11.48 -25.08 -18.43
C TYR A 306 12.04 -23.82 -17.77
N PHE A 307 12.01 -23.74 -16.44
CA PHE A 307 12.38 -22.56 -15.67
C PHE A 307 11.65 -21.27 -16.12
N ASN A 308 10.39 -21.37 -16.54
CA ASN A 308 9.60 -20.27 -17.07
C ASN A 308 8.29 -20.10 -16.27
N MET A 309 8.05 -18.89 -15.74
CA MET A 309 6.87 -18.62 -14.91
C MET A 309 5.57 -18.72 -15.73
N GLN A 310 5.61 -18.36 -17.01
CA GLN A 310 4.43 -18.41 -17.89
C GLN A 310 3.93 -19.84 -18.11
N GLU A 311 4.83 -20.83 -18.09
CA GLU A 311 4.44 -22.22 -18.26
C GLU A 311 3.68 -22.75 -17.04
N LEU A 312 4.12 -22.36 -15.85
CA LEU A 312 3.38 -22.64 -14.62
C LEU A 312 2.02 -21.92 -14.61
N LYS A 313 1.99 -20.65 -15.00
CA LYS A 313 0.76 -19.85 -15.12
C LYS A 313 -0.25 -20.52 -16.05
N ARG A 314 0.19 -20.99 -17.21
CA ARG A 314 -0.64 -21.71 -18.19
C ARG A 314 -1.18 -23.03 -17.62
N THR A 315 -0.34 -23.75 -16.87
CA THR A 315 -0.71 -25.03 -16.25
C THR A 315 -1.80 -24.87 -15.19
N ILE A 316 -1.75 -23.81 -14.37
CA ILE A 316 -2.68 -23.65 -13.24
C ILE A 316 -3.86 -22.72 -13.53
N GLY A 317 -3.74 -21.85 -14.55
CA GLY A 317 -4.61 -20.69 -14.75
C GLY A 317 -6.10 -21.01 -14.79
N HIS A 318 -6.54 -21.82 -15.74
CA HIS A 318 -7.95 -22.19 -15.90
C HIS A 318 -8.52 -22.96 -14.71
N HIS A 319 -7.69 -23.63 -13.93
CA HIS A 319 -8.15 -24.45 -12.82
C HIS A 319 -8.41 -23.67 -11.54
N ILE A 320 -7.84 -22.46 -11.40
CA ILE A 320 -8.00 -21.65 -10.20
C ILE A 320 -8.88 -20.42 -10.40
N GLU A 321 -9.36 -20.17 -11.63
CA GLU A 321 -10.34 -19.12 -11.96
C GLU A 321 -11.61 -19.23 -11.10
N ALA A 322 -12.04 -20.45 -10.76
CA ALA A 322 -13.20 -20.71 -9.90
C ALA A 322 -13.08 -20.09 -8.49
N TYR A 323 -11.87 -19.81 -8.00
CA TYR A 323 -11.63 -19.17 -6.70
C TYR A 323 -11.59 -17.64 -6.78
N GLY A 324 -11.78 -17.08 -7.97
CA GLY A 324 -11.85 -15.65 -8.28
C GLY A 324 -10.91 -15.25 -9.41
N GLU A 325 -11.40 -14.42 -10.32
CA GLU A 325 -10.70 -13.99 -11.55
C GLU A 325 -9.31 -13.38 -11.29
N LYS A 326 -9.10 -12.76 -10.12
CA LYS A 326 -7.84 -12.10 -9.75
C LYS A 326 -6.90 -12.95 -8.89
N VAL A 327 -7.24 -14.20 -8.57
CA VAL A 327 -6.39 -15.05 -7.68
C VAL A 327 -5.05 -15.33 -8.32
N LEU A 328 -5.05 -15.85 -9.55
CA LEU A 328 -3.83 -16.14 -10.29
C LEU A 328 -2.94 -14.90 -10.35
N PHE A 329 -3.55 -13.77 -10.67
CA PHE A 329 -2.86 -12.49 -10.75
C PHE A 329 -2.18 -12.09 -9.43
N ARG A 330 -2.92 -12.18 -8.31
CA ARG A 330 -2.40 -11.86 -6.96
C ARG A 330 -1.26 -12.77 -6.51
N ILE A 331 -1.28 -14.04 -6.91
CA ILE A 331 -0.18 -14.98 -6.66
C ILE A 331 1.02 -14.56 -7.50
N MET A 332 0.85 -14.43 -8.82
CA MET A 332 1.96 -14.13 -9.73
C MET A 332 2.63 -12.78 -9.45
N SER A 333 1.88 -11.78 -9.01
CA SER A 333 2.44 -10.46 -8.64
C SER A 333 3.39 -10.51 -7.44
N VAL A 334 3.33 -11.56 -6.61
CA VAL A 334 4.18 -11.73 -5.43
C VAL A 334 5.53 -12.34 -5.78
N TYR A 335 5.53 -13.34 -6.67
CA TYR A 335 6.69 -14.17 -6.93
C TYR A 335 7.57 -13.60 -8.06
N THR A 336 8.14 -12.42 -7.80
CA THR A 336 8.95 -11.67 -8.79
C THR A 336 10.46 -11.78 -8.58
N ASP A 337 10.90 -12.24 -7.40
CA ASP A 337 12.30 -12.50 -7.05
C ASP A 337 12.42 -13.54 -5.90
N ASP A 338 13.62 -13.72 -5.37
CA ASP A 338 13.94 -14.61 -4.25
C ASP A 338 13.83 -13.96 -2.86
N ARG A 339 13.44 -12.68 -2.74
CA ARG A 339 13.34 -12.02 -1.42
C ARG A 339 12.17 -12.60 -0.62
N ILE A 340 12.23 -12.53 0.70
CA ILE A 340 11.21 -13.17 1.57
C ILE A 340 9.82 -12.52 1.54
N PHE A 341 9.72 -11.26 1.10
CA PHE A 341 8.51 -10.44 1.16
C PHE A 341 7.53 -10.75 0.01
N SER A 342 6.23 -10.51 0.23
CA SER A 342 5.20 -10.56 -0.81
C SER A 342 4.93 -9.22 -1.51
N LEU A 343 5.70 -8.20 -1.13
CA LEU A 343 5.57 -6.83 -1.59
C LEU A 343 6.89 -6.34 -2.21
N ASP A 344 6.77 -5.58 -3.29
CA ASP A 344 7.86 -4.78 -3.86
C ASP A 344 8.17 -3.58 -2.94
N LEU A 345 8.96 -3.84 -1.89
CA LEU A 345 9.30 -2.88 -0.85
C LEU A 345 10.06 -1.67 -1.39
N ALA A 346 10.96 -1.85 -2.35
CA ALA A 346 11.68 -0.73 -2.95
C ALA A 346 10.71 0.20 -3.68
N GLY A 347 9.81 -0.36 -4.49
CA GLY A 347 8.74 0.41 -5.10
C GLY A 347 7.83 1.10 -4.09
N ALA A 348 7.47 0.42 -2.99
CA ALA A 348 6.63 0.98 -1.93
C ALA A 348 7.28 2.22 -1.28
N VAL A 349 8.56 2.12 -0.89
CA VAL A 349 9.34 3.25 -0.34
C VAL A 349 9.39 4.41 -1.33
N LEU A 350 9.66 4.14 -2.61
CA LEU A 350 9.73 5.19 -3.63
C LEU A 350 8.37 5.90 -3.78
N ARG A 351 7.25 5.17 -3.75
CA ARG A 351 5.90 5.74 -3.80
C ARG A 351 5.60 6.61 -2.58
N GLN A 352 5.92 6.12 -1.38
CA GLN A 352 5.75 6.88 -0.15
C GLN A 352 6.60 8.16 -0.12
N GLY A 353 7.73 8.19 -0.83
CA GLY A 353 8.54 9.40 -1.00
C GLY A 353 7.75 10.62 -1.53
N ALA A 354 6.77 10.42 -2.41
CA ALA A 354 5.93 11.50 -2.92
C ALA A 354 5.00 12.08 -1.84
N PHE A 355 4.49 11.23 -0.95
CA PHE A 355 3.70 11.66 0.21
C PHE A 355 4.57 12.46 1.19
N VAL A 356 5.79 11.96 1.49
CA VAL A 356 6.76 12.65 2.36
C VAL A 356 7.11 14.03 1.81
N ASP A 357 7.43 14.14 0.52
CA ASP A 357 7.76 15.41 -0.13
C ASP A 357 6.61 16.43 0.02
N LYS A 358 5.34 15.99 -0.06
CA LYS A 358 4.16 16.85 0.13
C LYS A 358 3.99 17.30 1.59
N MET A 359 4.20 16.41 2.56
CA MET A 359 4.17 16.79 3.98
C MET A 359 5.26 17.81 4.32
N CYS A 360 6.47 17.66 3.74
CA CYS A 360 7.53 18.65 3.88
C CYS A 360 7.18 19.99 3.22
N LYS A 361 6.59 19.99 2.02
CA LYS A 361 6.16 21.21 1.32
C LYS A 361 5.08 21.99 2.08
N LEU A 362 4.21 21.30 2.83
CA LEU A 362 3.24 21.93 3.73
C LEU A 362 3.90 22.57 4.96
N GLY A 363 5.16 22.26 5.24
CA GLY A 363 5.86 22.65 6.48
C GLY A 363 5.49 21.80 7.70
N TRP A 364 4.60 20.81 7.53
CA TRP A 364 4.05 20.01 8.62
C TRP A 364 5.07 19.10 9.31
N THR A 365 6.19 18.80 8.64
CA THR A 365 7.28 18.02 9.24
C THR A 365 8.21 18.86 10.11
N GLU A 366 8.04 20.18 10.19
CA GLU A 366 8.92 21.01 11.02
C GLU A 366 8.62 20.83 12.53
N PRO A 367 9.64 20.65 13.38
CA PRO A 367 9.48 20.32 14.80
C PRO A 367 8.56 21.27 15.55
N ASP A 368 8.63 22.55 15.24
CA ASP A 368 7.90 23.59 15.95
C ASP A 368 6.50 23.89 15.36
N PHE A 369 6.12 23.24 14.25
CA PHE A 369 4.92 23.59 13.50
C PHE A 369 3.63 23.30 14.29
N PHE A 370 3.63 22.24 15.11
CA PHE A 370 2.46 21.82 15.90
C PHE A 370 2.68 21.97 17.41
N SER A 371 3.61 22.83 17.84
CA SER A 371 3.96 22.99 19.26
C SER A 371 2.92 23.75 20.07
N SER A 372 2.12 24.61 19.42
CA SER A 372 1.07 25.38 20.08
C SER A 372 -0.26 24.62 20.09
N SER A 373 -1.10 24.89 21.10
CA SER A 373 -2.47 24.34 21.16
C SER A 373 -3.36 24.83 20.01
N GLU A 374 -3.06 26.01 19.45
CA GLU A 374 -3.74 26.56 18.28
C GLU A 374 -3.39 25.79 17.01
N ASP A 375 -2.16 25.30 16.88
CA ASP A 375 -1.71 24.51 15.73
C ASP A 375 -2.19 23.07 15.77
N GLU A 376 -2.34 22.49 16.97
CA GLU A 376 -2.92 21.15 17.13
C GLU A 376 -4.36 21.05 16.60
N VAL A 377 -5.07 22.16 16.46
CA VAL A 377 -6.41 22.22 15.83
C VAL A 377 -6.38 21.59 14.44
N ALA A 378 -5.31 21.78 13.67
CA ALA A 378 -5.15 21.17 12.36
C ALA A 378 -5.07 19.64 12.43
N LEU A 379 -4.34 19.08 13.40
CA LEU A 379 -4.22 17.63 13.57
C LEU A 379 -5.53 17.02 14.11
N LYS A 380 -6.24 17.74 14.99
CA LYS A 380 -7.60 17.36 15.43
C LYS A 380 -8.57 17.35 14.25
N HIS A 381 -8.48 18.32 13.33
CA HIS A 381 -9.26 18.35 12.09
C HIS A 381 -8.98 17.15 11.18
N CYS A 382 -7.70 16.84 10.96
CA CYS A 382 -7.29 15.64 10.19
C CYS A 382 -7.92 14.38 10.77
N THR A 383 -7.88 14.25 12.11
CA THR A 383 -8.40 13.09 12.85
C THR A 383 -9.92 12.95 12.69
N ALA A 384 -10.65 14.07 12.79
CA ALA A 384 -12.09 14.12 12.56
C ALA A 384 -12.47 13.65 11.15
N ARG A 385 -11.77 14.18 10.13
CA ARG A 385 -12.00 13.81 8.74
C ARG A 385 -11.67 12.36 8.45
N TYR A 386 -10.66 11.80 9.12
CA TYR A 386 -10.35 10.38 9.03
C TYR A 386 -11.47 9.49 9.61
N HIS A 387 -12.05 9.83 10.76
CA HIS A 387 -13.19 9.07 11.30
C HIS A 387 -14.42 9.14 10.38
N ALA A 388 -14.71 10.32 9.82
CA ALA A 388 -15.75 10.47 8.81
C ALA A 388 -15.43 9.69 7.51
N PHE A 389 -14.16 9.57 7.15
CA PHE A 389 -13.74 8.76 6.01
C PHE A 389 -13.96 7.27 6.24
N LEU A 390 -13.66 6.75 7.44
CA LEU A 390 -13.99 5.37 7.82
C LEU A 390 -15.50 5.13 7.82
N ASP A 391 -16.28 6.11 8.29
CA ASP A 391 -17.74 6.06 8.25
C ASP A 391 -18.27 5.96 6.81
N LEU A 392 -17.71 6.76 5.89
CA LEU A 392 -18.01 6.68 4.46
C LEU A 392 -17.67 5.29 3.87
N ILE A 393 -16.47 4.77 4.17
CA ILE A 393 -16.02 3.43 3.74
C ILE A 393 -16.95 2.32 4.25
N SER A 394 -17.40 2.42 5.52
CA SER A 394 -18.27 1.42 6.14
C SER A 394 -19.61 1.29 5.43
N SER A 395 -20.10 2.40 4.85
CA SER A 395 -21.42 2.48 4.26
C SER A 395 -21.44 2.21 2.76
N SER A 396 -20.29 2.02 2.13
CA SER A 396 -20.18 1.68 0.71
C SER A 396 -19.07 0.65 0.47
N PRO A 397 -19.26 -0.62 0.88
CA PRO A 397 -18.22 -1.65 0.85
C PRO A 397 -17.67 -1.97 -0.56
N ALA A 398 -18.46 -1.71 -1.61
CA ALA A 398 -18.06 -1.96 -2.99
C ALA A 398 -17.28 -0.78 -3.62
N CYS A 399 -17.25 0.38 -2.97
CA CYS A 399 -16.60 1.59 -3.49
C CYS A 399 -15.13 1.64 -3.08
N PHE A 400 -14.29 2.10 -4.01
CA PHE A 400 -12.90 2.46 -3.75
C PHE A 400 -12.84 3.98 -3.54
N PHE A 401 -12.50 4.42 -2.33
CA PHE A 401 -12.42 5.82 -1.96
C PHE A 401 -10.96 6.27 -1.82
N VAL A 402 -10.65 7.42 -2.41
CA VAL A 402 -9.30 8.02 -2.39
C VAL A 402 -9.23 9.09 -1.28
N PRO A 403 -8.28 8.99 -0.33
CA PRO A 403 -8.13 9.96 0.74
C PRO A 403 -7.50 11.28 0.26
N THR A 404 -7.72 12.36 1.01
CA THR A 404 -6.93 13.59 0.94
C THR A 404 -5.68 13.49 1.82
N LEU A 405 -4.67 14.35 1.63
CA LEU A 405 -3.38 14.27 2.34
C LEU A 405 -3.52 14.28 3.88
N ASP A 406 -4.40 15.13 4.39
CA ASP A 406 -4.77 15.21 5.82
C ASP A 406 -5.37 13.90 6.37
N ILE A 407 -6.30 13.30 5.64
CA ILE A 407 -6.94 12.01 5.98
C ILE A 407 -5.91 10.88 5.92
N ASP A 408 -5.09 10.88 4.88
CA ASP A 408 -4.12 9.83 4.60
C ASP A 408 -2.96 9.86 5.62
N LEU A 409 -2.56 11.03 6.13
CA LEU A 409 -1.63 11.14 7.26
C LEU A 409 -2.13 10.37 8.48
N VAL A 410 -3.39 10.56 8.86
CA VAL A 410 -3.98 9.85 10.01
C VAL A 410 -4.12 8.37 9.70
N TRP A 411 -4.50 8.02 8.48
CA TRP A 411 -4.64 6.63 8.05
C TRP A 411 -3.31 5.89 8.10
N HIS A 412 -2.24 6.45 7.53
CA HIS A 412 -0.89 5.89 7.61
C HIS A 412 -0.45 5.72 9.06
N THR A 413 -0.67 6.74 9.91
CA THR A 413 -0.35 6.66 11.34
C THR A 413 -1.09 5.52 12.03
N HIS A 414 -2.36 5.30 11.70
CA HIS A 414 -3.14 4.18 12.22
C HIS A 414 -2.55 2.84 11.76
N GLN A 415 -2.11 2.72 10.50
CA GLN A 415 -1.54 1.50 9.92
C GLN A 415 -0.20 1.09 10.53
N LEU A 416 0.62 2.05 10.98
CA LEU A 416 1.87 1.75 11.70
C LEU A 416 1.61 0.91 12.97
N MET A 417 0.41 1.00 13.53
CA MET A 417 -0.04 0.17 14.64
C MET A 417 -0.79 -1.08 14.13
N ALA A 418 -0.16 -1.90 13.29
CA ALA A 418 -0.80 -2.97 12.50
C ALA A 418 -1.83 -3.84 13.26
N ARG A 419 -1.53 -4.26 14.49
CA ARG A 419 -2.45 -5.03 15.34
C ARG A 419 -3.73 -4.26 15.71
N TRP A 420 -3.58 -3.00 16.08
CA TRP A 420 -4.69 -2.09 16.43
C TRP A 420 -5.49 -1.74 15.19
N TYR A 421 -4.81 -1.42 14.08
CA TYR A 421 -5.44 -1.14 12.80
C TYR A 421 -6.37 -2.27 12.34
N SER A 422 -5.87 -3.53 12.36
CA SER A 422 -6.66 -4.69 11.97
C SER A 422 -7.90 -4.86 12.84
N ARG A 423 -7.72 -4.79 14.17
CA ARG A 423 -8.81 -4.92 15.14
C ARG A 423 -9.85 -3.81 14.98
N ASP A 424 -9.41 -2.57 14.81
CA ASP A 424 -10.28 -1.42 14.76
C ASP A 424 -11.05 -1.36 13.42
N CYS A 425 -10.43 -1.79 12.31
CA CYS A 425 -11.12 -1.99 11.03
C CYS A 425 -12.25 -3.01 11.15
N LEU A 426 -11.97 -4.20 11.71
CA LEU A 426 -12.99 -5.23 11.91
C LEU A 426 -14.11 -4.75 12.85
N LYS A 427 -13.75 -4.11 13.97
CA LYS A 427 -14.70 -3.66 14.98
C LYS A 427 -15.62 -2.55 14.48
N HIS A 428 -15.07 -1.54 13.81
CA HIS A 428 -15.80 -0.31 13.48
C HIS A 428 -16.32 -0.28 12.03
N VAL A 429 -15.59 -0.86 11.09
CA VAL A 429 -15.96 -0.87 9.67
C VAL A 429 -16.61 -2.20 9.26
N GLY A 430 -16.44 -3.26 10.05
CA GLY A 430 -16.99 -4.59 9.78
C GLY A 430 -16.18 -5.41 8.79
N ARG A 431 -15.08 -4.87 8.28
CA ARG A 431 -14.15 -5.54 7.37
C ARG A 431 -12.79 -4.88 7.46
N PHE A 432 -11.77 -5.59 7.01
CA PHE A 432 -10.44 -5.02 6.90
C PHE A 432 -10.31 -4.10 5.70
N ILE A 433 -9.65 -2.96 5.93
CA ILE A 433 -9.44 -1.95 4.90
C ILE A 433 -7.99 -2.04 4.47
N ASP A 434 -7.79 -2.46 3.23
CA ASP A 434 -6.48 -2.43 2.61
C ASP A 434 -6.17 -1.03 2.08
N HIS A 435 -4.88 -0.70 1.99
CA HIS A 435 -4.39 0.53 1.36
C HIS A 435 -3.54 0.12 0.18
N ASP A 436 -4.22 0.02 -0.95
CA ASP A 436 -3.61 -0.46 -2.17
C ASP A 436 -2.64 0.59 -2.70
N ASP A 437 -1.34 0.30 -2.55
CA ASP A 437 -0.28 1.24 -2.86
C ASP A 437 0.06 1.31 -4.37
N LYS A 438 -0.61 0.53 -5.24
CA LYS A 438 -0.38 0.51 -6.70
C LYS A 438 -1.68 0.61 -7.49
N VAL A 439 -2.20 1.82 -7.67
CA VAL A 439 -3.42 2.08 -8.46
C VAL A 439 -3.09 2.80 -9.75
N ALA A 440 -3.71 2.38 -10.86
CA ALA A 440 -3.59 3.09 -12.14
C ALA A 440 -4.13 4.53 -12.02
N GLU A 441 -3.42 5.51 -12.59
CA GLU A 441 -3.69 6.94 -12.45
C GLU A 441 -5.11 7.35 -12.87
N ASP A 442 -5.61 6.81 -13.97
CA ASP A 442 -6.97 7.07 -14.50
C ASP A 442 -8.06 6.56 -13.56
N ARG A 443 -7.86 5.35 -13.01
CA ARG A 443 -8.74 4.77 -12.01
C ARG A 443 -8.74 5.59 -10.73
N LEU A 444 -7.57 6.07 -10.29
CA LEU A 444 -7.44 6.86 -9.07
C LEU A 444 -8.17 8.21 -9.21
N SER A 445 -8.02 8.90 -10.34
CA SER A 445 -8.76 10.14 -10.63
C SER A 445 -10.27 9.94 -10.61
N ASN A 446 -10.78 8.90 -11.29
CA ASN A 446 -12.23 8.62 -11.33
C ASN A 446 -12.78 8.27 -9.93
N ALA A 447 -12.00 7.51 -9.15
CA ALA A 447 -12.36 7.16 -7.79
C ALA A 447 -12.40 8.39 -6.86
N PHE A 448 -11.49 9.34 -7.03
CA PHE A 448 -11.50 10.60 -6.28
C PHE A 448 -12.79 11.41 -6.51
N ASP A 449 -13.26 11.49 -7.76
CA ASP A 449 -14.53 12.15 -8.08
C ASP A 449 -15.75 11.43 -7.48
N ILE A 450 -15.68 10.10 -7.35
CA ILE A 450 -16.69 9.31 -6.62
C ILE A 450 -16.63 9.63 -5.13
N THR A 451 -15.44 9.68 -4.52
CA THR A 451 -15.27 10.06 -3.11
C THR A 451 -15.85 11.45 -2.83
N CYS A 452 -15.56 12.44 -3.68
CA CYS A 452 -16.08 13.80 -3.50
C CYS A 452 -17.61 13.85 -3.47
N ARG A 453 -18.27 13.11 -4.38
CA ARG A 453 -19.74 13.03 -4.44
C ARG A 453 -20.31 12.30 -3.23
N ALA A 454 -19.78 11.11 -2.92
CA ALA A 454 -20.25 10.32 -1.79
C ALA A 454 -20.09 11.06 -0.44
N TRP A 455 -18.99 11.81 -0.27
CA TRP A 455 -18.77 12.65 0.90
C TRP A 455 -19.80 13.79 0.99
N GLN A 456 -20.04 14.50 -0.11
CA GLN A 456 -21.04 15.57 -0.18
C GLN A 456 -22.46 15.04 0.09
N ASP A 457 -22.80 13.87 -0.44
CA ASP A 457 -24.10 13.23 -0.23
C ASP A 457 -24.29 12.77 1.22
N ARG A 458 -23.21 12.29 1.86
CA ARG A 458 -23.26 11.78 3.24
C ARG A 458 -23.24 12.88 4.30
N PHE A 459 -22.39 13.90 4.12
CA PHE A 459 -22.12 14.90 5.16
C PHE A 459 -22.64 16.30 4.81
N GLY A 460 -23.12 16.54 3.59
CA GLY A 460 -23.62 17.85 3.17
C GLY A 460 -22.55 18.92 2.97
N ILE A 461 -21.27 18.57 3.08
CA ILE A 461 -20.12 19.48 2.99
C ILE A 461 -19.15 19.07 1.88
N SER A 462 -18.31 20.01 1.42
CA SER A 462 -17.28 19.72 0.41
C SER A 462 -16.21 18.78 0.95
N TYR A 463 -15.73 17.88 0.09
CA TYR A 463 -14.61 16.99 0.45
C TYR A 463 -13.26 17.71 0.43
N THR A 464 -13.08 18.67 -0.50
CA THR A 464 -11.82 19.40 -0.68
C THR A 464 -12.01 20.91 -0.53
N TYR A 465 -10.95 21.58 -0.07
CA TYR A 465 -10.87 23.02 0.17
C TYR A 465 -9.55 23.65 -0.35
N CYS A 466 -8.64 22.84 -0.90
CA CYS A 466 -7.33 23.27 -1.43
C CYS A 466 -7.41 24.24 -2.62
N GLY A 467 -8.60 24.43 -3.21
CA GLY A 467 -8.84 25.36 -4.30
C GLY A 467 -8.49 24.83 -5.69
N CYS A 468 -7.99 23.59 -5.78
CA CYS A 468 -7.75 22.94 -7.08
C CYS A 468 -9.05 22.61 -7.82
N PRO A 469 -9.10 22.81 -9.15
CA PRO A 469 -10.23 22.34 -9.96
C PRO A 469 -10.23 20.81 -10.00
N LEU A 470 -11.38 20.17 -9.72
CA LEU A 470 -11.49 18.72 -9.89
C LEU A 470 -11.41 18.36 -11.38
N PRO A 471 -10.94 17.14 -11.71
CA PRO A 471 -11.09 16.58 -13.05
C PRO A 471 -12.54 16.70 -13.53
N GLY A 472 -12.74 17.13 -14.77
CA GLY A 472 -14.10 17.17 -15.37
C GLY A 472 -15.02 18.33 -14.98
N ASP A 473 -14.69 19.17 -13.98
CA ASP A 473 -15.60 20.25 -13.54
C ASP A 473 -15.81 21.35 -14.60
N THR A 474 -17.07 21.77 -14.73
CA THR A 474 -17.53 23.00 -15.40
C THR A 474 -17.67 24.15 -14.40
N ILE A 475 -17.67 25.39 -14.88
CA ILE A 475 -17.83 26.61 -14.05
C ILE A 475 -19.08 26.52 -13.16
N GLY A 476 -20.19 25.97 -13.66
CA GLY A 476 -21.45 25.82 -12.93
C GLY A 476 -21.43 24.75 -11.82
N GLN A 477 -20.51 23.78 -11.88
CA GLN A 477 -20.31 22.80 -10.81
C GLN A 477 -19.50 23.40 -9.64
N ARG A 478 -18.57 24.32 -9.93
CA ARG A 478 -17.81 25.08 -8.91
C ARG A 478 -18.70 26.04 -8.13
N LEU A 479 -19.57 26.78 -8.83
CA LEU A 479 -20.52 27.71 -8.20
C LEU A 479 -21.50 27.02 -7.25
N ARG A 480 -21.98 25.81 -7.58
CA ARG A 480 -22.82 25.02 -6.67
C ARG A 480 -22.12 24.64 -5.37
N ARG A 481 -20.80 24.39 -5.39
CA ARG A 481 -20.01 24.12 -4.17
C ARG A 481 -19.78 25.37 -3.34
N LEU A 482 -19.66 26.54 -3.97
CA LEU A 482 -19.50 27.83 -3.28
C LEU A 482 -20.79 28.33 -2.62
N ILE A 483 -21.97 27.88 -3.09
CA ILE A 483 -23.28 28.30 -2.58
C ILE A 483 -23.76 27.43 -1.40
N SER A 484 -23.08 26.32 -1.08
CA SER A 484 -23.28 25.59 0.19
C SER A 484 -22.74 26.39 1.37
N VAL A 485 -23.48 27.43 1.75
CA VAL A 485 -23.25 28.22 2.97
C VAL A 485 -24.37 27.88 3.94
N TYR A 486 -23.96 27.40 5.12
CA TYR A 486 -24.59 27.48 6.45
C TYR A 486 -24.61 26.15 7.22
N LYS A 487 -23.46 25.85 7.84
CA LYS A 487 -23.34 25.46 9.26
C LYS A 487 -21.92 25.79 9.73
N GLN A 488 -21.76 26.94 10.37
CA GLN A 488 -20.53 27.31 11.09
C GLN A 488 -20.49 26.51 12.39
N SER A 489 -19.99 25.28 12.36
CA SER A 489 -19.43 24.53 13.52
C SER A 489 -19.32 23.04 13.20
N ASP A 490 -18.81 22.69 12.01
CA ASP A 490 -18.54 21.27 11.71
C ASP A 490 -17.03 21.03 11.77
N HIS A 491 -16.62 20.09 12.62
CA HIS A 491 -15.23 19.65 12.80
C HIS A 491 -14.67 18.96 11.54
N LEU A 492 -15.46 18.85 10.47
CA LEU A 492 -15.05 18.36 9.16
C LEU A 492 -14.71 19.48 8.15
N VAL A 493 -14.94 20.75 8.51
CA VAL A 493 -14.63 21.92 7.68
C VAL A 493 -13.38 22.64 8.22
N PRO A 494 -12.31 22.81 7.42
CA PRO A 494 -11.08 23.43 7.90
C PRO A 494 -11.27 24.93 8.16
N PRO A 495 -10.62 25.50 9.20
CA PRO A 495 -10.48 26.94 9.37
C PRO A 495 -10.02 27.65 8.09
N ARG A 496 -10.70 28.74 7.71
CA ARG A 496 -10.48 29.43 6.42
C ARG A 496 -9.17 30.23 6.36
N ASP A 497 -8.64 30.57 7.51
CA ASP A 497 -7.39 31.31 7.72
C ASP A 497 -6.15 30.41 7.68
N ARG A 498 -6.32 29.09 7.78
CA ARG A 498 -5.25 28.09 7.74
C ARG A 498 -4.97 27.59 6.33
N SER A 499 -4.16 28.33 5.58
CA SER A 499 -3.81 28.00 4.18
C SER A 499 -3.15 26.63 4.00
N ASP A 500 -2.33 26.21 4.99
CA ASP A 500 -1.68 24.91 5.06
C ASP A 500 -2.71 23.76 5.16
N LEU A 501 -3.71 23.92 6.03
CA LEU A 501 -4.76 22.94 6.24
C LEU A 501 -5.72 22.86 5.04
N LEU A 502 -6.03 24.00 4.42
CA LEU A 502 -6.75 24.01 3.16
C LEU A 502 -5.97 23.23 2.08
N ALA A 503 -4.66 23.45 1.96
CA ALA A 503 -3.81 22.72 1.03
C ALA A 503 -3.71 21.22 1.36
N ALA A 504 -3.74 20.83 2.64
CA ALA A 504 -3.75 19.42 3.06
C ALA A 504 -5.03 18.66 2.66
N THR A 505 -6.11 19.35 2.29
CA THR A 505 -7.30 18.71 1.68
C THR A 505 -7.11 18.38 0.18
N HIS A 506 -5.89 18.42 -0.32
CA HIS A 506 -5.53 17.96 -1.67
C HIS A 506 -5.61 16.42 -1.78
N PRO A 507 -5.92 15.83 -2.94
CA PRO A 507 -5.88 14.39 -3.13
C PRO A 507 -4.51 13.80 -2.77
N SER A 508 -4.51 12.69 -2.03
CA SER A 508 -3.30 11.87 -1.88
C SER A 508 -3.23 10.91 -3.06
N ASP A 509 -2.22 11.11 -3.92
CA ASP A 509 -2.05 10.39 -5.19
C ASP A 509 -0.75 9.57 -5.24
N HIS A 510 -0.10 9.36 -4.09
CA HIS A 510 1.17 8.62 -4.00
C HIS A 510 1.04 7.14 -4.45
N ASN A 511 -0.18 6.61 -4.47
CA ASN A 511 -0.50 5.27 -5.00
C ASN A 511 -0.59 5.23 -6.53
N ALA A 512 -0.55 6.38 -7.22
CA ALA A 512 -0.64 6.46 -8.68
C ALA A 512 0.63 5.90 -9.34
N VAL A 513 0.47 4.83 -10.12
CA VAL A 513 1.56 4.19 -10.88
C VAL A 513 1.25 4.13 -12.37
N TYR A 514 2.30 4.10 -13.21
CA TYR A 514 2.20 3.75 -14.63
C TYR A 514 3.16 2.60 -14.99
N LEU A 515 2.73 1.78 -15.94
CA LEU A 515 3.55 0.68 -16.45
C LEU A 515 4.53 1.22 -17.50
N SER A 516 5.82 0.92 -17.34
CA SER A 516 6.91 1.35 -18.23
C SER A 516 6.66 1.03 -19.72
N LYS A 517 5.95 -0.08 -20.02
CA LYS A 517 5.55 -0.47 -21.38
C LYS A 517 4.73 0.60 -22.13
N TYR A 518 4.04 1.49 -21.42
CA TYR A 518 3.18 2.53 -22.01
C TYR A 518 3.74 3.94 -21.81
N LYS A 519 5.03 4.07 -21.49
CA LYS A 519 5.66 5.36 -21.16
C LYS A 519 5.34 6.46 -22.18
N GLU A 520 5.50 6.20 -23.48
CA GLU A 520 5.24 7.20 -24.54
C GLU A 520 3.77 7.63 -24.60
N GLN A 521 2.84 6.69 -24.46
CA GLN A 521 1.40 6.96 -24.49
C GLN A 521 0.95 7.72 -23.23
N VAL A 522 1.51 7.37 -22.06
CA VAL A 522 1.27 8.04 -20.79
C VAL A 522 1.87 9.44 -20.78
N ASP A 523 3.08 9.63 -21.30
CA ASP A 523 3.74 10.94 -21.43
C ASP A 523 2.93 11.85 -22.37
N ALA A 524 2.39 11.31 -23.46
CA ALA A 524 1.49 12.05 -24.36
C ALA A 524 0.17 12.46 -23.65
N GLN A 525 -0.45 11.55 -22.90
CA GLN A 525 -1.64 11.88 -22.10
C GLN A 525 -1.33 12.90 -21.00
N ARG A 526 -0.16 12.81 -20.36
CA ARG A 526 0.31 13.77 -19.36
C ARG A 526 0.49 15.16 -19.97
N TYR A 527 1.18 15.24 -21.11
CA TYR A 527 1.34 16.49 -21.83
C TYR A 527 -0.01 17.10 -22.19
N ALA A 528 -0.97 16.28 -22.64
CA ALA A 528 -2.33 16.73 -22.91
C ALA A 528 -3.06 17.25 -21.65
N ARG A 529 -2.94 16.56 -20.49
CA ARG A 529 -3.53 16.99 -19.21
C ARG A 529 -2.91 18.29 -18.70
N GLN A 530 -1.57 18.40 -18.73
CA GLN A 530 -0.85 19.63 -18.38
C GLN A 530 -1.27 20.80 -19.28
N THR A 531 -1.33 20.58 -20.59
CA THR A 531 -1.78 21.59 -21.55
C THR A 531 -3.22 22.01 -21.30
N LYS A 532 -4.12 21.05 -21.00
CA LYS A 532 -5.51 21.34 -20.64
C LYS A 532 -5.61 22.14 -19.33
N ARG A 533 -4.77 21.84 -18.33
CA ARG A 533 -4.68 22.59 -17.08
C ARG A 533 -4.17 24.02 -17.30
N GLN A 534 -3.09 24.20 -18.06
CA GLN A 534 -2.56 25.52 -18.38
C GLN A 534 -3.58 26.40 -19.11
N ARG A 535 -4.30 25.83 -20.07
CA ARG A 535 -5.42 26.51 -20.75
C ARG A 535 -6.54 26.91 -19.79
N ARG A 536 -6.83 26.08 -18.77
CA ARG A 536 -7.83 26.39 -17.73
C ARG A 536 -7.36 27.49 -16.79
N ILE A 537 -6.11 27.43 -16.33
CA ILE A 537 -5.53 28.48 -15.47
C ILE A 537 -5.59 29.83 -16.17
N ARG A 538 -5.14 29.88 -17.42
CA ARG A 538 -5.19 31.10 -18.22
C ARG A 538 -6.62 31.64 -18.38
N ARG A 539 -7.60 30.76 -18.62
CA ARG A 539 -9.03 31.13 -18.67
C ARG A 539 -9.55 31.65 -17.33
N ASP A 540 -9.13 31.05 -16.22
CA ASP A 540 -9.55 31.45 -14.88
C ASP A 540 -8.94 32.80 -14.48
N GLU A 541 -7.68 33.06 -14.86
CA GLU A 541 -7.00 34.36 -14.73
C GLU A 541 -7.70 35.43 -15.57
N GLU A 542 -8.06 35.12 -16.82
CA GLU A 542 -8.83 36.00 -17.71
C GLU A 542 -10.23 36.34 -17.14
N ASN A 543 -10.82 35.47 -16.30
CA ASN A 543 -12.14 35.67 -15.67
C ASN A 543 -12.06 36.28 -14.25
N GLY A 544 -10.89 36.73 -13.79
CA GLY A 544 -10.74 37.38 -12.48
C GLY A 544 -10.94 36.47 -11.26
N MET A 545 -10.83 35.14 -11.42
CA MET A 545 -10.88 34.21 -10.29
C MET A 545 -9.55 34.23 -9.50
N ARG A 546 -9.63 34.30 -8.16
CA ARG A 546 -8.45 34.25 -7.28
C ARG A 546 -7.69 32.92 -7.46
N LYS A 547 -6.35 33.00 -7.50
CA LYS A 547 -5.46 31.83 -7.46
C LYS A 547 -5.74 31.00 -6.20
N GLY A 548 -5.96 29.70 -6.38
CA GLY A 548 -5.83 28.73 -5.28
C GLY A 548 -4.39 28.70 -4.77
N VAL A 549 -4.17 28.11 -3.60
CA VAL A 549 -2.84 27.96 -3.00
C VAL A 549 -1.92 27.25 -3.99
N ASP A 550 -0.71 27.77 -4.18
CA ASP A 550 0.28 27.23 -5.12
C ASP A 550 0.86 25.92 -4.56
N HIS A 551 0.24 24.79 -4.93
CA HIS A 551 0.72 23.46 -4.57
C HIS A 551 0.65 22.52 -5.78
N ASP A 552 1.38 21.41 -5.71
CA ASP A 552 1.56 20.47 -6.83
C ASP A 552 0.19 20.03 -7.44
N PRO A 553 0.12 19.84 -8.76
CA PRO A 553 -1.11 19.40 -9.40
C PRO A 553 -1.41 17.92 -9.11
N ALA A 554 -2.67 17.63 -8.75
CA ALA A 554 -3.13 16.28 -8.47
C ALA A 554 -2.97 15.36 -9.69
N PHE A 555 -2.51 14.13 -9.45
CA PHE A 555 -2.45 13.05 -10.43
C PHE A 555 -1.58 13.35 -11.65
N LEU A 556 -0.51 14.17 -11.53
CA LEU A 556 0.39 14.50 -12.66
C LEU A 556 1.84 14.03 -12.49
N VAL A 557 2.22 13.48 -11.33
CA VAL A 557 3.60 13.04 -11.04
C VAL A 557 3.61 11.61 -10.49
N PRO A 558 3.40 10.59 -11.34
CA PRO A 558 3.58 9.23 -10.89
C PRO A 558 5.07 8.95 -10.63
N VAL A 559 5.33 8.15 -9.60
CA VAL A 559 6.68 7.85 -9.13
C VAL A 559 7.45 7.02 -10.16
N PRO A 560 8.61 7.49 -10.66
CA PRO A 560 9.43 6.72 -11.59
C PRO A 560 10.03 5.50 -10.89
N LEU A 561 9.61 4.29 -11.29
CA LEU A 561 10.23 3.04 -10.86
C LEU A 561 11.48 2.78 -11.72
N CYS A 562 12.61 3.36 -11.33
CA CYS A 562 13.86 3.33 -12.11
C CYS A 562 14.45 1.92 -12.33
N PHE A 563 14.11 0.95 -11.46
CA PHE A 563 14.63 -0.43 -11.48
C PHE A 563 13.55 -1.48 -11.70
N ASN A 564 12.54 -1.09 -12.50
CA ASN A 564 11.37 -1.83 -12.95
C ASN A 564 11.41 -3.36 -12.70
N ARG A 565 10.53 -3.83 -11.82
CA ARG A 565 10.04 -5.21 -11.78
C ARG A 565 8.74 -5.20 -12.55
N ASP A 566 8.53 -6.16 -13.45
CA ASP A 566 7.26 -6.34 -14.16
C ASP A 566 6.15 -6.71 -13.15
N VAL A 567 5.61 -5.71 -12.46
CA VAL A 567 4.50 -5.87 -11.52
C VAL A 567 3.33 -5.08 -12.09
N GLU A 568 2.41 -5.82 -12.72
CA GLU A 568 1.11 -5.31 -13.16
C GLU A 568 0.34 -4.70 -11.97
N CYS A 569 -0.42 -3.62 -12.22
CA CYS A 569 -1.17 -2.90 -11.17
C CYS A 569 -2.27 -3.78 -10.57
N VAL A 570 -2.28 -3.94 -9.25
CA VAL A 570 -3.38 -4.61 -8.54
C VAL A 570 -4.28 -3.51 -8.01
N ALA A 571 -5.58 -3.61 -8.27
CA ALA A 571 -6.55 -2.89 -7.48
C ALA A 571 -7.45 -3.94 -6.81
N MET A 572 -7.26 -4.09 -5.51
CA MET A 572 -7.77 -5.18 -4.67
C MET A 572 -9.29 -5.12 -4.40
N THR A 573 -9.96 -4.00 -4.70
CA THR A 573 -11.40 -3.82 -4.41
C THR A 573 -12.21 -3.35 -5.62
N GLY A 574 -13.44 -3.85 -5.74
CA GLY A 574 -14.58 -3.23 -6.45
C GLY A 574 -14.51 -3.06 -7.97
N HIS A 575 -15.44 -3.71 -8.68
CA HIS A 575 -15.85 -3.37 -10.04
C HIS A 575 -16.37 -1.93 -10.08
N VAL A 576 -15.89 -1.10 -11.02
CA VAL A 576 -16.58 0.14 -11.38
C VAL A 576 -17.73 -0.24 -12.31
N LEU A 577 -18.95 -0.34 -11.77
CA LEU A 577 -20.15 -0.36 -12.61
C LEU A 577 -20.39 1.05 -13.17
N GLY A 578 -19.69 1.36 -14.26
CA GLY A 578 -20.06 2.44 -15.16
C GLY A 578 -21.07 1.93 -16.18
N ARG A 579 -22.37 1.87 -15.84
CA ARG A 579 -23.43 1.90 -16.84
C ARG A 579 -24.53 2.84 -16.37
N GLY A 580 -24.82 3.83 -17.20
CA GLY A 580 -25.68 4.96 -16.87
C GLY A 580 -27.16 4.61 -16.77
N GLY A 581 -27.87 5.50 -16.08
CA GLY A 581 -29.25 5.91 -16.35
C GLY A 581 -30.31 4.82 -16.29
N GLY A 582 -31.04 4.77 -15.17
CA GLY A 582 -32.31 4.06 -15.09
C GLY A 582 -32.87 4.00 -13.67
N VAL A 583 -33.71 4.98 -13.33
CA VAL A 583 -34.55 5.00 -12.12
C VAL A 583 -35.48 3.79 -12.13
N TRP A 584 -35.39 2.86 -11.18
CA TRP A 584 -36.51 2.01 -10.75
C TRP A 584 -36.42 1.71 -9.25
N GLY A 585 -37.57 1.82 -8.59
CA GLY A 585 -37.73 2.01 -7.16
C GLY A 585 -37.51 0.79 -6.27
N SER A 586 -37.36 1.13 -4.99
CA SER A 586 -37.27 0.27 -3.83
C SER A 586 -38.38 -0.78 -3.76
N ASN A 587 -38.02 -1.98 -3.31
CA ASN A 587 -38.82 -2.67 -2.31
C ASN A 587 -37.92 -3.50 -1.40
N ALA A 588 -37.99 -3.16 -0.11
CA ALA A 588 -37.37 -3.88 0.98
C ALA A 588 -38.31 -5.02 1.41
N THR A 589 -37.75 -6.20 1.64
CA THR A 589 -38.36 -7.21 2.51
C THR A 589 -37.27 -7.75 3.41
N GLY A 590 -37.40 -7.50 4.71
CA GLY A 590 -36.50 -7.98 5.74
C GLY A 590 -36.67 -9.47 6.00
N VAL A 591 -35.63 -10.07 6.56
CA VAL A 591 -35.73 -11.21 7.45
C VAL A 591 -34.75 -10.97 8.59
N ASP A 592 -35.30 -11.07 9.79
CA ASP A 592 -34.69 -10.94 11.10
C ASP A 592 -34.35 -12.35 11.61
N ASN A 593 -33.16 -12.55 12.20
CA ASN A 593 -32.95 -13.27 13.47
C ASN A 593 -31.47 -13.62 13.71
N ARG A 594 -30.97 -13.04 14.82
CA ARG A 594 -30.16 -13.61 15.93
C ARG A 594 -29.16 -14.73 15.64
N ASP A 595 -27.91 -14.49 16.03
CA ASP A 595 -27.33 -15.15 17.22
C ASP A 595 -26.20 -14.29 17.81
N GLU A 596 -26.30 -14.01 19.11
CA GLU A 596 -25.26 -13.42 19.95
C GLU A 596 -24.17 -14.47 20.20
N PHE A 597 -22.91 -14.14 19.91
CA PHE A 597 -21.76 -14.91 20.40
C PHE A 597 -20.78 -13.94 21.05
N GLU A 598 -20.62 -14.10 22.36
CA GLU A 598 -19.57 -13.48 23.18
C GLU A 598 -18.20 -13.92 22.69
N TRP A 599 -17.27 -12.96 22.56
CA TRP A 599 -15.85 -13.22 22.36
C TRP A 599 -15.10 -12.73 23.60
N ASP A 600 -14.80 -13.63 24.52
CA ASP A 600 -13.69 -13.49 25.44
C ASP A 600 -12.83 -14.77 25.38
N GLU A 601 -11.52 -14.56 25.43
CA GLU A 601 -10.50 -15.55 25.79
C GLU A 601 -9.96 -16.54 24.73
N ILE A 602 -9.18 -16.07 23.74
CA ILE A 602 -8.00 -16.83 23.23
C ILE A 602 -6.87 -15.87 22.82
N LEU A 603 -5.97 -15.56 23.76
CA LEU A 603 -4.60 -15.10 23.48
C LEU A 603 -3.78 -15.28 24.77
N ASN A 604 -3.38 -16.53 25.05
CA ASN A 604 -2.16 -16.92 25.79
C ASN A 604 -2.22 -18.41 26.18
N ASN A 605 -1.44 -19.26 25.51
CA ASN A 605 -0.42 -20.09 26.17
C ASN A 605 0.34 -20.99 25.19
N SER A 606 1.64 -21.05 25.46
CA SER A 606 2.68 -21.69 24.67
C SER A 606 2.95 -23.14 25.14
N ILE A 607 3.25 -24.00 24.15
CA ILE A 607 4.36 -24.98 24.13
C ILE A 607 4.35 -26.22 25.07
N GLN A 608 4.57 -27.38 24.40
CA GLN A 608 5.06 -28.71 24.82
C GLN A 608 4.14 -29.66 25.61
N THR A 609 3.85 -30.84 25.03
CA THR A 609 4.47 -32.14 25.38
C THR A 609 4.03 -33.23 24.39
N VAL A 610 4.99 -34.03 23.93
CA VAL A 610 4.84 -35.25 23.10
C VAL A 610 4.34 -36.40 23.97
N LEU A 611 3.42 -37.25 23.48
CA LEU A 611 3.41 -38.70 23.73
C LEU A 611 2.44 -39.43 22.77
N GLN A 612 2.93 -40.55 22.22
CA GLN A 612 2.21 -41.57 21.46
C GLN A 612 1.04 -42.17 22.26
N LEU A 613 0.00 -42.67 21.57
CA LEU A 613 -0.30 -44.10 21.47
C LEU A 613 -1.54 -44.39 20.59
N ASP A 614 -1.36 -45.47 19.83
CA ASP A 614 -2.25 -46.33 19.05
C ASP A 614 -3.78 -46.27 19.22
N GLY A 615 -4.46 -46.48 18.08
CA GLY A 615 -5.30 -47.68 17.98
C GLY A 615 -6.80 -47.49 17.72
N VAL A 616 -7.24 -48.16 16.64
CA VAL A 616 -8.48 -48.98 16.57
C VAL A 616 -9.77 -48.33 16.01
N SER A 617 -9.98 -48.67 14.73
CA SER A 617 -11.20 -49.23 14.10
C SER A 617 -12.48 -48.40 13.91
N GLY A 618 -13.10 -48.62 12.74
CA GLY A 618 -14.55 -48.47 12.60
C GLY A 618 -15.06 -48.23 11.18
N SER A 619 -15.16 -49.31 10.39
CA SER A 619 -16.22 -49.67 9.41
C SER A 619 -16.80 -48.61 8.43
N ASN A 620 -16.72 -48.86 7.11
CA ASN A 620 -17.80 -49.39 6.23
C ASN A 620 -19.11 -48.58 6.31
N CYS A 621 -19.63 -47.98 5.23
CA CYS A 621 -20.40 -48.56 4.09
C CYS A 621 -20.34 -47.55 2.91
N GLY A 622 -20.40 -47.82 1.61
CA GLY A 622 -21.08 -48.86 0.84
C GLY A 622 -22.24 -48.26 0.02
N GLY A 623 -22.15 -48.27 -1.33
CA GLY A 623 -23.29 -48.05 -2.27
C GLY A 623 -23.06 -46.95 -3.33
N ALA A 624 -22.62 -47.29 -4.54
CA ALA A 624 -23.42 -47.59 -5.76
C ALA A 624 -23.73 -46.32 -6.60
N LEU A 625 -23.04 -46.07 -7.72
CA LEU A 625 -23.28 -46.56 -9.10
C LEU A 625 -24.72 -46.41 -9.60
N CYS A 626 -24.92 -45.48 -10.54
CA CYS A 626 -25.88 -45.56 -11.64
C CYS A 626 -25.28 -44.83 -12.86
N GLY A 627 -25.23 -45.52 -14.01
CA GLY A 627 -24.84 -44.98 -15.32
C GLY A 627 -25.99 -45.00 -16.32
N GLY A 628 -25.68 -44.55 -17.55
CA GLY A 628 -26.55 -44.49 -18.74
C GLY A 628 -26.60 -43.05 -19.26
N GLY A 629 -26.03 -42.67 -20.41
CA GLY A 629 -26.21 -43.21 -21.78
C GLY A 629 -27.40 -42.46 -22.42
N GLY A 630 -27.37 -41.82 -23.59
CA GLY A 630 -26.45 -41.67 -24.71
C GLY A 630 -27.18 -40.89 -25.83
N SER A 631 -26.57 -40.82 -27.03
CA SER A 631 -27.08 -40.31 -28.34
C SER A 631 -26.91 -38.79 -28.55
N GLY A 632 -26.40 -38.26 -29.67
CA GLY A 632 -26.04 -38.83 -30.97
C GLY A 632 -26.57 -37.95 -32.11
N ASP A 633 -25.68 -37.56 -33.04
CA ASP A 633 -25.89 -37.01 -34.40
C ASP A 633 -26.54 -35.61 -34.55
N GLY A 634 -26.24 -34.75 -35.54
CA GLY A 634 -25.44 -34.72 -36.77
C GLY A 634 -25.81 -33.37 -37.46
N GLY A 635 -24.91 -32.58 -38.06
CA GLY A 635 -24.50 -32.68 -39.47
C GLY A 635 -24.95 -31.46 -40.32
N GLY A 636 -24.03 -30.90 -41.14
CA GLY A 636 -24.28 -29.99 -42.27
C GLY A 636 -24.45 -28.49 -41.93
N GLY A 637 -23.93 -27.50 -42.65
CA GLY A 637 -23.26 -27.43 -43.95
C GLY A 637 -23.73 -26.16 -44.68
N GLY A 638 -22.79 -25.32 -45.14
CA GLY A 638 -22.98 -24.45 -46.32
C GLY A 638 -23.23 -22.95 -46.12
N GLY A 639 -22.60 -22.15 -47.00
CA GLY A 639 -23.16 -20.88 -47.48
C GLY A 639 -22.31 -19.64 -47.21
N GLY A 640 -21.45 -19.28 -48.18
CA GLY A 640 -20.76 -17.99 -48.19
C GLY A 640 -21.65 -16.81 -48.60
N SER A 641 -21.14 -15.60 -48.42
CA SER A 641 -21.42 -14.42 -49.26
C SER A 641 -20.40 -13.33 -48.93
N GLY A 642 -19.69 -12.86 -49.95
CA GLY A 642 -18.83 -11.69 -49.89
C GLY A 642 -19.57 -10.43 -50.31
N CYS A 643 -19.17 -9.30 -49.74
CA CYS A 643 -19.32 -7.93 -50.23
C CYS A 643 -18.08 -7.21 -49.66
N GLY A 644 -17.17 -6.55 -50.38
CA GLY A 644 -17.34 -5.74 -51.58
C GLY A 644 -17.62 -4.29 -51.16
N GLY A 645 -16.60 -3.42 -51.12
CA GLY A 645 -16.77 -2.00 -50.85
C GLY A 645 -15.49 -1.25 -50.51
N GLY A 646 -14.70 -0.90 -51.54
CA GLY A 646 -13.67 0.14 -51.45
C GLY A 646 -14.17 1.47 -51.99
N CYS A 647 -13.72 2.57 -51.39
CA CYS A 647 -13.62 3.97 -51.85
C CYS A 647 -12.52 4.56 -50.93
N GLY A 648 -11.34 5.07 -51.33
CA GLY A 648 -11.05 6.11 -52.34
C GLY A 648 -11.72 7.42 -51.90
N GLY A 649 -11.08 8.54 -51.58
CA GLY A 649 -9.73 9.08 -51.64
C GLY A 649 -9.88 10.62 -51.50
N GLY A 650 -8.78 11.36 -51.30
CA GLY A 650 -8.74 12.81 -51.59
C GLY A 650 -8.44 13.73 -50.40
N ASP A 651 -7.24 14.30 -50.48
CA ASP A 651 -6.69 15.55 -49.93
C ASP A 651 -6.50 15.76 -48.42
#